data_AF-A0A5Q3QHR7-F1
#
_entry.id   AF-A0A5Q3QHR7-F1
#
_cell.length_a   1.000
_cell.length_b   1.000
_cell.length_c   1.000
_cell.angle_alpha   90.00
_cell.angle_beta   90.00
_cell.angle_gamma   90.00
#
_symmetry.space_group_name_H-M   'P 1'
#
loop_
_entity.id
_entity.type
_entity.pdbx_description
1 polymer ?
#
loop_
_entity_poly.entity_id
_entity_poly.type
_entity_poly.pdbx_seq_one_letter_code
_entity_poly.pdbx_strand_id
1 'polypeptide(L)'
;MHLKSLTLKGFKSFASATTLRFEPGITCVVGPNGSGKSNVLDALTWVMGEQGAKALRGGKMEDVIFAGTSGRAPLGRAEVTLTIDNADGALPIDYTEVSITRRMFRDGASEYEINGNSCRLMDVQELLSDSGIGREMHVIVGQGQLASILQAKPDEHRRLIEEAAGVLKHRKRKEKALRKLDAMQANLTRLTDLTSELRRQLKPLGKQAEIARKAQTVQSELRDARLRLVADDLVSARAELAKDEADQEAARHRRTEVERALQFAQNEEKTLEEQVAADAPRLTKAQDTWYRLSALEERLRGTHRLAGERLRHLTEQTEQQRSGRDPEEFEREAEEVAAREEYLQEEVEHAREALAEVVESRAELERQHQEAEREHMAAVRAIADRREGVARLSGQVESTRSKAGATGDEIERLSNALTEATERAETAQSAFADAHAESGGAESDGADLEQRKVTAEQERDAARARVEELVKDERATEQEIASWRARVEALSMGLRRKDGAGALMAAGGRVPGLLGSVAALLTVEQGAEVALAAALGAVADAVAVDSVDDAVTALEVLRSDEAGSSGVLVGGAQAADRSQWPALDGGARWAVDLVQAPDALRPAVTQALDKLAVVDDLSAAKALVARHPQVRAVTTNGDVLGATWAVGGSGDNQSTLEVQAAVDEAEQELAAAQRRLEQHSAALEGARAEEQTSRDSVRDAQEQINEANVRNARSSERLASLERDATSATAEVQRLREQREKVEASRELALEQLAELEERLAAVENEQAEQAEPDTDVRDRVGQELGTVRQQEMDSRLAVRTAEEQARSVQGKADQLRRQARQEREARARAEAQVRARERGARVAKAVVAGCETALERIAMSLTAATRERDEAHALQNEHEQKLGTVRTRVRELSGELEKLTDAVHRDEVVRAEQRLRIEQIEAKAIEDFGVGLDDLVDEYGPTVAVPASQAEIAEYEAAKERGEDVSEPPSVPFDRATQERRAQRAEKDLNALGKVNPLALEEFAALEERYKFLSTQLEDIKDTRRDLLGVVKEVDEKILEVFGAAFEDVAAEFKKVFSVLFPGGEGKLVLTDPDDMLTTGVEVEARPPGKKVKRLSLLSGGEKSLTAVAMLVAIFRARPSPFYVLDEVEAALDDTNLRRLISLLDELRSTSQLLIITHQKPTMEIADALYGVSMQGDGITTVISQRLSGADGGPKQPAPIGPDEPLAGEVVASGDEAPEVEGGSAGGEPDGDPASEQGVVSGESGTS
;
A
#
# COMPACT_ATOMS: atom_id res chain seq x y z
N MET A 1 -29.21 -24.46 -0.11
CA MET A 1 -28.23 -23.51 0.38
C MET A 1 -26.98 -23.64 -0.48
N HIS A 2 -26.39 -22.55 -0.97
CA HIS A 2 -25.13 -22.60 -1.72
C HIS A 2 -24.35 -21.29 -1.58
N LEU A 3 -23.04 -21.30 -1.89
CA LEU A 3 -22.29 -20.05 -2.02
C LEU A 3 -22.76 -19.35 -3.29
N LYS A 4 -23.19 -18.10 -3.17
CA LYS A 4 -23.71 -17.29 -4.27
C LYS A 4 -22.66 -16.33 -4.82
N SER A 5 -21.92 -15.66 -3.94
CA SER A 5 -20.79 -14.82 -4.34
C SER A 5 -19.77 -14.58 -3.23
N LEU A 6 -18.53 -14.28 -3.64
CA LEU A 6 -17.45 -13.82 -2.77
C LEU A 6 -16.89 -12.51 -3.36
N THR A 7 -16.95 -11.43 -2.61
CA THR A 7 -16.36 -10.13 -2.98
C THR A 7 -15.12 -9.88 -2.14
N LEU A 8 -13.98 -9.64 -2.79
CA LEU A 8 -12.71 -9.29 -2.15
C LEU A 8 -12.31 -7.86 -2.51
N LYS A 9 -11.82 -7.09 -1.55
CA LYS A 9 -11.43 -5.68 -1.74
C LYS A 9 -10.26 -5.34 -0.82
N GLY A 10 -9.09 -5.09 -1.41
CA GLY A 10 -7.85 -4.84 -0.67
C GLY A 10 -7.27 -6.07 0.02
N PHE A 11 -7.73 -7.28 -0.32
CA PHE A 11 -7.28 -8.53 0.29
C PHE A 11 -6.08 -9.12 -0.47
N LYS A 12 -4.93 -9.22 0.18
CA LYS A 12 -3.65 -9.76 -0.33
C LYS A 12 -3.18 -9.19 -1.67
N SER A 13 -3.61 -9.77 -2.79
CA SER A 13 -3.27 -9.36 -4.16
C SER A 13 -4.45 -8.75 -4.94
N PHE A 14 -5.65 -8.75 -4.35
CA PHE A 14 -6.87 -8.19 -4.92
C PHE A 14 -7.02 -6.70 -4.53
N ALA A 15 -6.29 -5.83 -5.24
CA ALA A 15 -6.29 -4.39 -4.96
C ALA A 15 -7.59 -3.67 -5.36
N SER A 16 -8.31 -4.19 -6.35
CA SER A 16 -9.65 -3.71 -6.75
C SER A 16 -10.74 -4.61 -6.19
N ALA A 17 -11.94 -4.05 -5.98
CA ALA A 17 -13.13 -4.82 -5.63
C ALA A 17 -13.41 -5.88 -6.71
N THR A 18 -13.36 -7.15 -6.33
CA THR A 18 -13.41 -8.30 -7.23
C THR A 18 -14.45 -9.29 -6.73
N THR A 19 -15.53 -9.48 -7.48
CA THR A 19 -16.64 -10.39 -7.10
C THR A 19 -16.64 -11.64 -7.95
N LEU A 20 -16.42 -12.80 -7.32
CA LEU A 20 -16.68 -14.11 -7.91
C LEU A 20 -18.15 -14.47 -7.65
N ARG A 21 -18.86 -14.98 -8.66
CA ARG A 21 -20.24 -15.48 -8.56
C ARG A 21 -20.23 -17.00 -8.78
N PHE A 22 -20.44 -17.77 -7.71
CA PHE A 22 -20.41 -19.22 -7.82
C PHE A 22 -21.79 -19.71 -8.26
N GLU A 23 -21.82 -20.81 -9.01
CA GLU A 23 -23.06 -21.47 -9.41
C GLU A 23 -23.14 -22.86 -8.78
N PRO A 24 -24.33 -23.46 -8.64
CA PRO A 24 -24.46 -24.87 -8.30
C PRO A 24 -23.72 -25.76 -9.33
N GLY A 25 -23.10 -26.85 -8.87
CA GLY A 25 -22.25 -27.72 -9.69
C GLY A 25 -20.75 -27.52 -9.41
N ILE A 26 -19.91 -27.74 -10.43
CA ILE A 26 -18.44 -27.64 -10.28
C ILE A 26 -17.93 -26.27 -10.79
N THR A 27 -17.40 -25.46 -9.88
CA THR A 27 -16.66 -24.24 -10.22
C THR A 27 -15.16 -24.47 -10.06
N CYS A 28 -14.38 -24.37 -11.13
CA CYS A 28 -12.93 -24.53 -11.10
C CYS A 28 -12.20 -23.18 -11.18
N VAL A 29 -11.33 -22.90 -10.22
CA VAL A 29 -10.48 -21.70 -10.14
C VAL A 29 -9.10 -22.04 -10.68
N VAL A 30 -8.69 -21.40 -11.77
CA VAL A 30 -7.55 -21.81 -12.62
C VAL A 30 -6.63 -20.64 -12.94
N GLY A 31 -5.36 -20.90 -13.22
CA GLY A 31 -4.38 -19.85 -13.51
C GLY A 31 -2.93 -20.26 -13.26
N PRO A 32 -1.95 -19.49 -13.73
CA PRO A 32 -0.53 -19.79 -13.54
C PRO A 32 -0.13 -19.76 -12.05
N ASN A 33 1.01 -20.33 -11.71
CA ASN A 33 1.49 -20.35 -10.32
C ASN A 33 1.94 -18.94 -9.90
N GLY A 34 1.64 -18.56 -8.66
CA GLY A 34 1.84 -17.19 -8.15
C GLY A 34 0.72 -16.19 -8.48
N SER A 35 -0.24 -16.51 -9.36
CA SER A 35 -1.30 -15.57 -9.80
C SER A 35 -2.28 -15.08 -8.72
N GLY A 36 -2.26 -15.67 -7.52
CA GLY A 36 -3.19 -15.37 -6.42
C GLY A 36 -4.31 -16.39 -6.22
N LYS A 37 -4.32 -17.53 -6.94
CA LYS A 37 -5.37 -18.58 -6.82
C LYS A 37 -5.77 -18.89 -5.37
N SER A 38 -4.83 -19.33 -4.54
CA SER A 38 -5.13 -19.74 -3.16
C SER A 38 -5.47 -18.57 -2.22
N ASN A 39 -5.28 -17.31 -2.63
CA ASN A 39 -5.80 -16.15 -1.88
C ASN A 39 -7.34 -16.13 -1.89
N VAL A 40 -8.00 -16.78 -2.86
CA VAL A 40 -9.46 -17.00 -2.87
C VAL A 40 -9.87 -17.96 -1.74
N LEU A 41 -9.08 -19.01 -1.49
CA LEU A 41 -9.28 -19.92 -0.35
C LEU A 41 -9.06 -19.20 0.97
N ASP A 42 -7.95 -18.47 1.08
CA ASP A 42 -7.58 -17.74 2.29
C ASP A 42 -8.63 -16.66 2.64
N ALA A 43 -9.32 -16.09 1.64
CA ALA A 43 -10.44 -15.18 1.86
C ALA A 43 -11.69 -15.89 2.43
N LEU A 44 -12.00 -17.10 1.93
CA LEU A 44 -13.12 -17.93 2.42
C LEU A 44 -12.89 -18.41 3.85
N THR A 45 -11.68 -18.87 4.20
CA THR A 45 -11.36 -19.25 5.59
C THR A 45 -11.37 -18.03 6.53
N TRP A 46 -10.87 -16.88 6.06
CA TRP A 46 -10.83 -15.65 6.85
C TRP A 46 -12.22 -15.08 7.16
N VAL A 47 -13.12 -15.00 6.17
CA VAL A 47 -14.49 -14.48 6.38
C VAL A 47 -15.35 -15.43 7.23
N MET A 48 -15.12 -16.75 7.15
CA MET A 48 -15.75 -17.75 8.04
C MET A 48 -15.07 -17.86 9.43
N GLY A 49 -14.20 -16.92 9.80
CA GLY A 49 -13.75 -16.72 11.18
C GLY A 49 -12.40 -17.32 11.57
N GLU A 50 -11.52 -17.65 10.62
CA GLU A 50 -10.13 -18.03 10.95
C GLU A 50 -9.35 -16.85 11.58
N GLN A 51 -8.63 -17.13 12.66
CA GLN A 51 -7.85 -16.16 13.44
C GLN A 51 -6.33 -16.37 13.34
N GLY A 52 -5.88 -17.54 12.86
CA GLY A 52 -4.47 -17.86 12.73
C GLY A 52 -3.86 -17.28 11.45
N ALA A 53 -3.08 -16.19 11.56
CA ALA A 53 -2.29 -15.63 10.45
C ALA A 53 -1.48 -16.69 9.68
N LYS A 54 -0.91 -17.67 10.42
CA LYS A 54 -0.16 -18.81 9.87
C LYS A 54 -1.01 -19.74 9.00
N ALA A 55 -2.30 -19.92 9.32
CA ALA A 55 -3.23 -20.70 8.48
C ALA A 55 -3.53 -19.96 7.17
N LEU A 56 -3.62 -18.63 7.25
CA LEU A 56 -3.78 -17.70 6.13
C LEU A 56 -2.45 -17.42 5.38
N ARG A 57 -1.43 -18.27 5.55
CA ARG A 57 -0.11 -18.18 4.89
C ARG A 57 0.64 -16.84 5.14
N GLY A 58 0.33 -16.13 6.22
CA GLY A 58 0.97 -14.88 6.66
C GLY A 58 1.76 -15.03 7.97
N GLY A 59 2.51 -13.99 8.34
CA GLY A 59 3.21 -13.88 9.62
C GLY A 59 2.42 -13.12 10.69
N LYS A 60 1.72 -12.06 10.27
CA LYS A 60 0.76 -11.26 11.06
C LYS A 60 -0.64 -11.33 10.43
N MET A 61 -1.66 -10.92 11.18
CA MET A 61 -3.00 -10.73 10.60
C MET A 61 -3.03 -9.56 9.61
N GLU A 62 -2.28 -8.47 9.89
CA GLU A 62 -2.04 -7.31 9.00
C GLU A 62 -1.69 -7.71 7.56
N ASP A 63 -0.99 -8.85 7.37
CA ASP A 63 -0.51 -9.34 6.07
C ASP A 63 -1.62 -9.75 5.09
N VAL A 64 -2.90 -9.77 5.51
CA VAL A 64 -4.03 -9.94 4.59
C VAL A 64 -4.41 -8.65 3.85
N ILE A 65 -3.85 -7.50 4.21
CA ILE A 65 -4.09 -6.20 3.55
C ILE A 65 -3.11 -6.02 2.37
N PHE A 66 -3.63 -5.56 1.21
CA PHE A 66 -2.84 -5.28 0.02
C PHE A 66 -1.65 -4.34 0.31
N ALA A 67 -0.44 -4.87 0.17
CA ALA A 67 0.81 -4.25 0.58
C ALA A 67 1.36 -3.21 -0.41
N GLY A 68 0.72 -3.04 -1.57
CA GLY A 68 1.19 -2.16 -2.65
C GLY A 68 2.09 -2.88 -3.66
N THR A 69 2.20 -2.30 -4.84
CA THR A 69 3.10 -2.71 -5.92
C THR A 69 3.70 -1.49 -6.61
N SER A 70 4.64 -1.68 -7.54
CA SER A 70 5.31 -0.57 -8.25
C SER A 70 4.37 0.36 -9.03
N GLY A 71 3.16 -0.10 -9.38
CA GLY A 71 2.12 0.70 -10.03
C GLY A 71 0.96 1.14 -9.14
N ARG A 72 0.86 0.69 -7.88
CA ARG A 72 -0.30 0.97 -7.03
C ARG A 72 0.02 1.01 -5.54
N ALA A 73 -0.41 2.07 -4.87
CA ALA A 73 -0.16 2.28 -3.44
C ALA A 73 -0.77 1.18 -2.54
N PRO A 74 -0.15 0.92 -1.36
CA PRO A 74 -0.75 0.07 -0.33
C PRO A 74 -2.13 0.56 0.11
N LEU A 75 -3.04 -0.36 0.42
CA LEU A 75 -4.37 -0.02 0.93
C LEU A 75 -4.39 -0.05 2.46
N GLY A 76 -5.27 0.75 3.07
CA GLY A 76 -5.39 0.90 4.54
C GLY A 76 -6.26 -0.16 5.23
N ARG A 77 -7.08 -0.91 4.48
CA ARG A 77 -7.97 -1.96 4.98
C ARG A 77 -8.14 -3.10 3.97
N ALA A 78 -8.46 -4.28 4.48
CA ALA A 78 -9.00 -5.40 3.71
C ALA A 78 -10.48 -5.61 4.06
N GLU A 79 -11.27 -5.97 3.07
CA GLU A 79 -12.70 -6.25 3.18
C GLU A 79 -13.03 -7.48 2.32
N VAL A 80 -13.70 -8.45 2.93
CA VAL A 80 -14.21 -9.66 2.25
C VAL A 80 -15.66 -9.88 2.67
N THR A 81 -16.55 -10.03 1.68
CA THR A 81 -17.97 -10.35 1.88
C THR A 81 -18.30 -11.67 1.19
N LEU A 82 -18.84 -12.61 1.93
CA LEU A 82 -19.35 -13.88 1.44
C LEU A 82 -20.89 -13.86 1.47
N THR A 83 -21.52 -14.07 0.32
CA THR A 83 -22.98 -14.18 0.20
C THR A 83 -23.37 -15.64 0.02
N ILE A 84 -24.19 -16.14 0.95
CA ILE A 84 -24.77 -17.48 0.97
C ILE A 84 -26.25 -17.36 0.61
N ASP A 85 -26.70 -18.17 -0.34
CA ASP A 85 -28.11 -18.37 -0.63
C ASP A 85 -28.71 -19.34 0.39
N ASN A 86 -29.79 -18.91 1.06
CA ASN A 86 -30.50 -19.59 2.14
C ASN A 86 -31.98 -19.85 1.76
N ALA A 87 -32.29 -20.01 0.47
CA ALA A 87 -33.67 -20.18 0.01
C ALA A 87 -34.37 -21.47 0.51
N ASP A 88 -33.61 -22.41 1.09
CA ASP A 88 -34.07 -23.63 1.75
C ASP A 88 -34.06 -23.57 3.28
N GLY A 89 -33.73 -22.43 3.89
CA GLY A 89 -33.79 -22.23 5.35
C GLY A 89 -32.80 -23.05 6.17
N ALA A 90 -31.65 -23.42 5.59
CA ALA A 90 -30.62 -24.20 6.27
C ALA A 90 -29.83 -23.41 7.33
N LEU A 91 -29.79 -22.07 7.22
CA LEU A 91 -29.31 -21.16 8.26
C LEU A 91 -30.52 -20.67 9.09
N PRO A 92 -30.43 -20.66 10.43
CA PRO A 92 -31.51 -20.22 11.34
C PRO A 92 -31.67 -18.69 11.39
N ILE A 93 -31.90 -18.07 10.22
CA ILE A 93 -32.09 -16.63 10.00
C ILE A 93 -33.20 -16.46 8.95
N ASP A 94 -34.18 -15.58 9.22
CA ASP A 94 -35.36 -15.33 8.37
C ASP A 94 -35.07 -14.49 7.11
N TYR A 95 -33.92 -14.72 6.48
CA TYR A 95 -33.48 -14.06 5.25
C TYR A 95 -33.10 -15.11 4.20
N THR A 96 -33.59 -14.95 2.97
CA THR A 96 -33.30 -15.83 1.83
C THR A 96 -31.85 -15.72 1.34
N GLU A 97 -31.16 -14.64 1.70
CA GLU A 97 -29.73 -14.43 1.43
C GLU A 97 -29.04 -13.91 2.69
N VAL A 98 -27.90 -14.50 3.01
CA VAL A 98 -27.10 -14.15 4.19
C VAL A 98 -25.71 -13.72 3.71
N SER A 99 -25.38 -12.45 3.94
CA SER A 99 -24.07 -11.87 3.68
C SER A 99 -23.28 -11.78 4.98
N ILE A 100 -22.08 -12.35 4.98
CA ILE A 100 -21.12 -12.28 6.08
C ILE A 100 -19.95 -11.41 5.58
N THR A 101 -19.76 -10.24 6.18
CA THR A 101 -18.63 -9.35 5.86
C THR A 101 -17.63 -9.38 6.99
N ARG A 102 -16.35 -9.45 6.66
CA ARG A 102 -15.24 -9.19 7.58
C ARG A 102 -14.41 -8.03 7.04
N ARG A 103 -14.18 -7.02 7.89
CA ARG A 103 -13.22 -5.93 7.63
C ARG A 103 -12.07 -6.00 8.60
N MET A 104 -10.91 -5.51 8.17
CA MET A 104 -9.76 -5.35 9.06
C MET A 104 -8.86 -4.21 8.58
N PHE A 105 -8.36 -3.43 9.53
CA PHE A 105 -7.59 -2.21 9.30
C PHE A 105 -6.12 -2.40 9.72
N ARG A 106 -5.25 -1.45 9.35
CA ARG A 106 -3.79 -1.51 9.62
C ARG A 106 -3.40 -1.34 11.10
N ASP A 107 -4.31 -0.92 11.95
CA ASP A 107 -4.17 -0.87 13.41
C ASP A 107 -4.37 -2.24 14.09
N GLY A 108 -4.88 -3.24 13.35
CA GLY A 108 -5.20 -4.57 13.87
C GLY A 108 -6.66 -4.77 14.27
N ALA A 109 -7.52 -3.74 14.18
CA ALA A 109 -8.95 -3.87 14.42
C ALA A 109 -9.59 -4.78 13.35
N SER A 110 -10.51 -5.66 13.79
CA SER A 110 -11.26 -6.57 12.90
C SER A 110 -12.75 -6.51 13.26
N GLU A 111 -13.57 -6.17 12.26
CA GLU A 111 -15.03 -6.08 12.36
C GLU A 111 -15.69 -7.29 11.67
N TYR A 112 -16.86 -7.69 12.16
CA TYR A 112 -17.72 -8.71 11.54
C TYR A 112 -19.12 -8.13 11.39
N GLU A 113 -19.76 -8.37 10.25
CA GLU A 113 -21.14 -8.01 10.00
C GLU A 113 -21.92 -9.21 9.43
N ILE A 114 -23.18 -9.36 9.84
CA ILE A 114 -24.16 -10.23 9.21
C ILE A 114 -25.28 -9.34 8.64
N ASN A 115 -25.49 -9.39 7.32
CA ASN A 115 -26.45 -8.54 6.59
C ASN A 115 -26.27 -7.02 6.89
N GLY A 116 -25.01 -6.59 7.07
CA GLY A 116 -24.65 -5.20 7.38
C GLY A 116 -24.75 -4.80 8.86
N ASN A 117 -25.28 -5.67 9.73
CA ASN A 117 -25.32 -5.42 11.17
C ASN A 117 -24.05 -5.94 11.85
N SER A 118 -23.40 -5.09 12.63
CA SER A 118 -22.20 -5.45 13.41
C SER A 118 -22.49 -6.56 14.41
N CYS A 119 -21.63 -7.58 14.45
CA CYS A 119 -21.79 -8.77 15.28
C CYS A 119 -20.44 -9.24 15.86
N ARG A 120 -20.48 -10.21 16.77
CA ARG A 120 -19.29 -10.86 17.33
C ARG A 120 -18.94 -12.10 16.50
N LEU A 121 -17.67 -12.47 16.50
CA LEU A 121 -17.20 -13.72 15.89
C LEU A 121 -17.93 -14.97 16.42
N MET A 122 -18.36 -14.95 17.70
CA MET A 122 -19.12 -16.06 18.29
C MET A 122 -20.47 -16.25 17.58
N ASP A 123 -21.14 -15.17 17.23
CA ASP A 123 -22.45 -15.16 16.57
C ASP A 123 -22.34 -15.73 15.14
N VAL A 124 -21.27 -15.35 14.42
CA VAL A 124 -20.89 -15.92 13.11
C VAL A 124 -20.56 -17.42 13.24
N GLN A 125 -19.86 -17.84 14.29
CA GLN A 125 -19.50 -19.23 14.51
C GLN A 125 -20.71 -20.10 14.90
N GLU A 126 -21.66 -19.58 15.68
CA GLU A 126 -22.89 -20.29 16.04
C GLU A 126 -23.81 -20.47 14.82
N LEU A 127 -23.99 -19.40 14.02
CA LEU A 127 -24.72 -19.42 12.75
C LEU A 127 -24.19 -20.46 11.75
N LEU A 128 -22.86 -20.54 11.57
CA LEU A 128 -22.22 -21.50 10.68
C LEU A 128 -22.15 -22.92 11.29
N SER A 129 -22.19 -23.06 12.62
CA SER A 129 -22.18 -24.36 13.31
C SER A 129 -23.46 -25.15 13.07
N ASP A 130 -24.63 -24.53 13.20
CA ASP A 130 -25.92 -25.27 13.11
C ASP A 130 -26.31 -25.64 11.66
N SER A 131 -25.80 -24.89 10.67
CA SER A 131 -25.94 -25.16 9.23
C SER A 131 -24.90 -26.15 8.67
N GLY A 132 -23.95 -26.61 9.48
CA GLY A 132 -22.92 -27.58 9.07
C GLY A 132 -21.75 -27.00 8.26
N ILE A 133 -21.58 -25.68 8.26
CA ILE A 133 -20.52 -24.95 7.53
C ILE A 133 -19.31 -24.64 8.43
N GLY A 134 -19.47 -24.76 9.75
CA GLY A 134 -18.51 -24.30 10.75
C GLY A 134 -17.08 -24.86 10.59
N ARG A 135 -16.11 -24.12 11.15
CA ARG A 135 -14.65 -24.36 11.07
C ARG A 135 -14.21 -25.82 11.26
N GLU A 136 -14.95 -26.58 12.05
CA GLU A 136 -14.63 -27.96 12.47
C GLU A 136 -15.20 -29.04 11.52
N MET A 137 -15.93 -28.68 10.46
CA MET A 137 -16.62 -29.61 9.55
C MET A 137 -15.80 -30.07 8.33
N HIS A 138 -14.53 -29.68 8.20
CA HIS A 138 -13.63 -30.09 7.10
C HIS A 138 -14.12 -29.82 5.66
N VAL A 139 -15.08 -28.91 5.50
CA VAL A 139 -15.63 -28.40 4.21
C VAL A 139 -14.54 -27.78 3.31
N ILE A 140 -13.49 -27.23 3.92
CA ILE A 140 -12.30 -26.70 3.24
C ILE A 140 -11.14 -27.70 3.40
N VAL A 141 -10.58 -28.13 2.26
CA VAL A 141 -9.38 -28.98 2.18
C VAL A 141 -8.25 -28.18 1.53
N GLY A 142 -7.40 -27.60 2.37
CA GLY A 142 -6.24 -26.80 1.98
C GLY A 142 -4.97 -27.62 1.74
N GLN A 143 -4.07 -27.04 0.93
CA GLN A 143 -2.76 -27.62 0.60
C GLN A 143 -1.99 -28.09 1.85
N GLY A 144 -1.76 -29.41 1.94
CA GLY A 144 -1.05 -30.07 3.04
C GLY A 144 -1.93 -30.76 4.10
N GLN A 145 -3.22 -30.42 4.24
CA GLN A 145 -4.11 -31.08 5.22
C GLN A 145 -4.30 -32.59 4.96
N LEU A 146 -4.24 -33.00 3.69
CA LEU A 146 -4.23 -34.42 3.28
C LEU A 146 -3.12 -35.24 3.97
N ALA A 147 -1.96 -34.62 4.24
CA ALA A 147 -0.85 -35.30 4.90
C ALA A 147 -1.03 -35.40 6.42
N SER A 148 -1.67 -34.41 7.06
CA SER A 148 -2.00 -34.49 8.49
C SER A 148 -3.12 -35.50 8.76
N ILE A 149 -4.11 -35.62 7.87
CA ILE A 149 -5.23 -36.58 8.00
C ILE A 149 -4.73 -38.04 8.03
N LEU A 150 -3.56 -38.34 7.46
CA LEU A 150 -2.94 -39.69 7.50
C LEU A 150 -1.98 -39.91 8.68
N GLN A 151 -1.57 -38.84 9.36
CA GLN A 151 -0.66 -38.87 10.51
C GLN A 151 -1.40 -38.68 11.84
N ALA A 152 -2.69 -38.35 11.76
CA ALA A 152 -3.62 -38.31 12.87
C ALA A 152 -3.69 -39.67 13.61
N LYS A 153 -3.98 -39.61 14.90
CA LYS A 153 -4.21 -40.79 15.73
C LYS A 153 -5.58 -41.41 15.43
N PRO A 154 -5.83 -42.69 15.80
CA PRO A 154 -7.15 -43.29 15.69
C PRO A 154 -8.27 -42.48 16.37
N ASP A 155 -7.99 -41.83 17.50
CA ASP A 155 -8.93 -40.97 18.23
C ASP A 155 -9.22 -39.65 17.49
N GLU A 156 -8.31 -39.22 16.61
CA GLU A 156 -8.41 -38.02 15.79
C GLU A 156 -9.16 -38.37 14.47
N HIS A 157 -8.90 -39.53 13.87
CA HIS A 157 -9.74 -40.07 12.78
C HIS A 157 -11.20 -40.27 13.22
N ARG A 158 -11.43 -40.71 14.47
CA ARG A 158 -12.77 -40.86 15.06
C ARG A 158 -13.51 -39.52 15.07
N ARG A 159 -12.82 -38.42 15.42
CA ARG A 159 -13.40 -37.07 15.47
C ARG A 159 -13.88 -36.61 14.10
N LEU A 160 -13.08 -36.82 13.04
CA LEU A 160 -13.50 -36.48 11.66
C LEU A 160 -14.85 -37.11 11.27
N ILE A 161 -15.13 -38.32 11.76
CA ILE A 161 -16.40 -39.03 11.50
C ILE A 161 -17.51 -38.56 12.46
N GLU A 162 -17.22 -38.28 13.74
CA GLU A 162 -18.18 -37.66 14.66
C GLU A 162 -18.61 -36.24 14.21
N GLU A 163 -17.65 -35.44 13.72
CA GLU A 163 -17.84 -34.09 13.21
C GLU A 163 -18.71 -34.12 11.95
N ALA A 164 -18.33 -34.88 10.92
CA ALA A 164 -19.11 -35.04 9.70
C ALA A 164 -20.52 -35.66 9.93
N ALA A 165 -20.68 -36.48 10.97
CA ALA A 165 -21.98 -37.01 11.38
C ALA A 165 -22.83 -36.05 12.25
N GLY A 166 -22.34 -34.82 12.51
CA GLY A 166 -23.03 -33.81 13.32
C GLY A 166 -23.12 -34.17 14.81
N VAL A 167 -22.34 -35.15 15.28
CA VAL A 167 -22.39 -35.70 16.64
C VAL A 167 -21.87 -34.70 17.67
N LEU A 168 -21.02 -33.74 17.27
CA LEU A 168 -20.44 -32.73 18.17
C LEU A 168 -21.50 -31.96 18.98
N LYS A 169 -22.65 -31.60 18.38
CA LYS A 169 -23.76 -30.93 19.10
C LYS A 169 -24.44 -31.86 20.11
N HIS A 170 -24.56 -33.15 19.79
CA HIS A 170 -25.07 -34.17 20.71
C HIS A 170 -24.09 -34.44 21.85
N ARG A 171 -22.77 -34.41 21.60
CA ARG A 171 -21.71 -34.52 22.60
C ARG A 171 -21.69 -33.31 23.56
N LYS A 172 -21.76 -32.07 23.03
CA LYS A 172 -21.91 -30.84 23.84
C LYS A 172 -23.23 -30.84 24.64
N ARG A 173 -24.34 -31.32 24.06
CA ARG A 173 -25.62 -31.49 24.77
C ARG A 173 -25.54 -32.56 25.86
N LYS A 174 -24.89 -33.71 25.61
CA LYS A 174 -24.62 -34.75 26.61
C LYS A 174 -23.83 -34.20 27.78
N GLU A 175 -22.76 -33.45 27.52
CA GLU A 175 -21.93 -32.88 28.59
C GLU A 175 -22.71 -31.83 29.41
N LYS A 176 -23.49 -30.98 28.75
CA LYS A 176 -24.40 -30.03 29.42
C LYS A 176 -25.50 -30.76 30.23
N ALA A 177 -26.01 -31.88 29.73
CA ALA A 177 -26.97 -32.73 30.43
C ALA A 177 -26.35 -33.44 31.63
N LEU A 178 -25.15 -34.04 31.51
CA LEU A 178 -24.42 -34.68 32.60
C LEU A 178 -24.10 -33.69 33.73
N ARG A 179 -23.55 -32.51 33.41
CA ARG A 179 -23.31 -31.46 34.41
C ARG A 179 -24.61 -31.03 35.12
N LYS A 180 -25.75 -31.01 34.41
CA LYS A 180 -27.07 -30.74 34.99
C LYS A 180 -27.61 -31.93 35.81
N LEU A 181 -27.27 -33.16 35.43
CA LEU A 181 -27.67 -34.41 36.09
C LEU A 181 -26.89 -34.60 37.41
N ASP A 182 -25.61 -34.27 37.46
CA ASP A 182 -24.82 -34.23 38.69
C ASP A 182 -25.35 -33.17 39.67
N ALA A 183 -25.69 -31.98 39.17
CA ALA A 183 -26.35 -30.95 39.97
C ALA A 183 -27.75 -31.41 40.48
N MET A 184 -28.53 -32.09 39.65
CA MET A 184 -29.82 -32.66 40.05
C MET A 184 -29.69 -33.91 40.94
N GLN A 185 -28.57 -34.63 40.91
CA GLN A 185 -28.30 -35.78 41.78
C GLN A 185 -28.18 -35.33 43.25
N ALA A 186 -27.54 -34.18 43.51
CA ALA A 186 -27.54 -33.57 44.84
C ALA A 186 -28.96 -33.18 45.29
N ASN A 187 -29.73 -32.53 44.41
CA ASN A 187 -31.10 -32.09 44.73
C ASN A 187 -32.10 -33.25 44.89
N LEU A 188 -32.00 -34.33 44.12
CA LEU A 188 -32.87 -35.50 44.23
C LEU A 188 -32.53 -36.36 45.45
N THR A 189 -31.26 -36.42 45.85
CA THR A 189 -30.86 -37.00 47.14
C THR A 189 -31.52 -36.20 48.26
N ARG A 190 -31.30 -34.88 48.29
CA ARG A 190 -31.91 -33.94 49.25
C ARG A 190 -33.44 -34.03 49.30
N LEU A 191 -34.13 -34.14 48.17
CA LEU A 191 -35.59 -34.29 48.09
C LEU A 191 -36.06 -35.68 48.55
N THR A 192 -35.33 -36.75 48.25
CA THR A 192 -35.67 -38.11 48.70
C THR A 192 -35.52 -38.23 50.21
N ASP A 193 -34.47 -37.62 50.77
CA ASP A 193 -34.30 -37.47 52.22
C ASP A 193 -35.46 -36.65 52.80
N LEU A 194 -35.73 -35.44 52.29
CA LEU A 194 -36.83 -34.56 52.71
C LEU A 194 -38.20 -35.27 52.73
N THR A 195 -38.55 -36.01 51.68
CA THR A 195 -39.88 -36.67 51.60
C THR A 195 -39.96 -37.90 52.50
N SER A 196 -38.84 -38.61 52.72
CA SER A 196 -38.77 -39.67 53.74
C SER A 196 -38.87 -39.11 55.16
N GLU A 197 -38.32 -37.91 55.37
CA GLU A 197 -38.32 -37.19 56.64
C GLU A 197 -39.67 -36.54 56.94
N LEU A 198 -40.35 -35.91 55.97
CA LEU A 198 -41.71 -35.39 56.12
C LEU A 198 -42.69 -36.50 56.52
N ARG A 199 -42.60 -37.68 55.88
CA ARG A 199 -43.38 -38.88 56.24
C ARG A 199 -43.12 -39.36 57.68
N ARG A 200 -41.95 -39.04 58.23
CA ARG A 200 -41.52 -39.34 59.60
C ARG A 200 -41.86 -38.22 60.59
N GLN A 201 -42.06 -36.98 60.14
CA GLN A 201 -42.40 -35.79 60.94
C GLN A 201 -43.91 -35.60 61.18
N LEU A 202 -44.78 -36.09 60.28
CA LEU A 202 -46.25 -36.04 60.44
C LEU A 202 -46.77 -36.67 61.75
N LYS A 203 -46.12 -37.74 62.25
CA LYS A 203 -46.56 -38.46 63.46
C LYS A 203 -46.07 -37.81 64.78
N PRO A 204 -44.87 -37.21 64.85
CA PRO A 204 -44.47 -36.31 65.93
C PRO A 204 -45.24 -34.98 66.02
N LEU A 205 -45.69 -34.40 64.90
CA LEU A 205 -46.22 -33.03 64.88
C LEU A 205 -47.41 -32.81 65.84
N GLY A 206 -48.30 -33.81 65.96
CA GLY A 206 -49.42 -33.78 66.90
C GLY A 206 -49.04 -33.69 68.39
N LYS A 207 -47.76 -33.83 68.75
CA LYS A 207 -47.23 -33.51 70.10
C LYS A 207 -46.58 -32.13 70.20
N GLN A 208 -46.29 -31.45 69.08
CA GLN A 208 -45.57 -30.18 69.09
C GLN A 208 -46.47 -28.98 69.46
N ALA A 209 -47.80 -29.11 69.35
CA ALA A 209 -48.75 -28.05 69.70
C ALA A 209 -48.82 -27.70 71.20
N GLU A 210 -48.48 -28.62 72.12
CA GLU A 210 -48.29 -28.25 73.54
C GLU A 210 -46.95 -27.55 73.76
N ILE A 211 -45.91 -27.97 73.03
CA ILE A 211 -44.56 -27.42 73.14
C ILE A 211 -44.53 -25.97 72.63
N ALA A 212 -45.32 -25.66 71.58
CA ALA A 212 -45.50 -24.34 70.97
C ALA A 212 -45.53 -23.19 72.01
N ARG A 213 -46.31 -23.38 73.08
CA ARG A 213 -46.57 -22.36 74.11
C ARG A 213 -45.39 -22.08 75.05
N LYS A 214 -44.33 -22.90 75.04
CA LYS A 214 -43.10 -22.67 75.83
C LYS A 214 -41.97 -22.00 75.06
N ALA A 215 -41.94 -22.09 73.73
CA ALA A 215 -40.91 -21.37 72.96
C ALA A 215 -41.17 -19.87 72.90
N GLN A 216 -42.41 -19.39 73.03
CA GLN A 216 -42.73 -17.98 72.84
C GLN A 216 -41.88 -17.04 73.74
N THR A 217 -41.55 -17.47 74.97
CA THR A 217 -40.62 -16.76 75.87
C THR A 217 -39.14 -16.90 75.46
N VAL A 218 -38.71 -18.11 75.09
CA VAL A 218 -37.32 -18.36 74.63
C VAL A 218 -37.04 -17.63 73.30
N GLN A 219 -38.07 -17.47 72.47
CA GLN A 219 -38.03 -16.71 71.22
C GLN A 219 -37.83 -15.20 71.46
N SER A 220 -38.37 -14.61 72.53
CA SER A 220 -38.07 -13.21 72.86
C SER A 220 -36.61 -13.00 73.31
N GLU A 221 -36.05 -13.91 74.12
CA GLU A 221 -34.63 -13.82 74.52
C GLU A 221 -33.69 -14.10 73.33
N LEU A 222 -34.06 -15.03 72.45
CA LEU A 222 -33.35 -15.28 71.21
C LEU A 222 -33.47 -14.11 70.21
N ARG A 223 -34.57 -13.36 70.22
CA ARG A 223 -34.75 -12.15 69.39
C ARG A 223 -33.84 -11.01 69.83
N ASP A 224 -33.79 -10.68 71.13
CA ASP A 224 -32.83 -9.69 71.65
C ASP A 224 -31.38 -10.10 71.37
N ALA A 225 -31.01 -11.36 71.66
CA ALA A 225 -29.65 -11.83 71.39
C ALA A 225 -29.28 -11.84 69.90
N ARG A 226 -30.23 -12.14 68.99
CA ARG A 226 -30.01 -12.06 67.54
C ARG A 226 -29.97 -10.64 67.01
N LEU A 227 -30.85 -9.74 67.47
CA LEU A 227 -30.83 -8.32 67.10
C LEU A 227 -29.47 -7.70 67.42
N ARG A 228 -28.92 -7.94 68.63
CA ARG A 228 -27.60 -7.43 69.02
C ARG A 228 -26.44 -8.01 68.20
N LEU A 229 -26.55 -9.26 67.74
CA LEU A 229 -25.55 -9.85 66.85
C LEU A 229 -25.67 -9.34 65.40
N VAL A 230 -26.88 -9.09 64.90
CA VAL A 230 -27.09 -8.48 63.58
C VAL A 230 -26.66 -7.01 63.58
N ALA A 231 -26.85 -6.28 64.69
CA ALA A 231 -26.32 -4.93 64.88
C ALA A 231 -24.77 -4.91 64.91
N ASP A 232 -24.14 -5.90 65.55
CA ASP A 232 -22.68 -6.05 65.58
C ASP A 232 -22.10 -6.48 64.20
N ASP A 233 -22.80 -7.36 63.46
CA ASP A 233 -22.46 -7.69 62.07
C ASP A 233 -22.64 -6.49 61.13
N LEU A 234 -23.67 -5.66 61.33
CA LEU A 234 -23.90 -4.41 60.60
C LEU A 234 -22.79 -3.38 60.87
N VAL A 235 -22.45 -3.16 62.14
CA VAL A 235 -21.36 -2.24 62.53
C VAL A 235 -20.01 -2.74 62.00
N SER A 236 -19.78 -4.05 62.02
CA SER A 236 -18.60 -4.68 61.42
C SER A 236 -18.56 -4.47 59.90
N ALA A 237 -19.67 -4.70 59.19
CA ALA A 237 -19.74 -4.48 57.74
C ALA A 237 -19.62 -3.00 57.35
N ARG A 238 -20.23 -2.08 58.11
CA ARG A 238 -20.04 -0.62 57.96
C ARG A 238 -18.56 -0.23 58.19
N ALA A 239 -17.84 -0.90 59.09
CA ALA A 239 -16.41 -0.66 59.35
C ALA A 239 -15.47 -1.30 58.30
N GLU A 240 -15.79 -2.50 57.78
CA GLU A 240 -15.11 -3.10 56.62
C GLU A 240 -15.22 -2.17 55.40
N LEU A 241 -16.45 -1.71 55.09
CA LEU A 241 -16.72 -0.77 54.00
C LEU A 241 -15.94 0.55 54.16
N ALA A 242 -15.97 1.17 55.34
CA ALA A 242 -15.26 2.44 55.58
C ALA A 242 -13.73 2.31 55.48
N LYS A 243 -13.17 1.12 55.77
CA LYS A 243 -11.74 0.84 55.57
C LYS A 243 -11.42 0.69 54.08
N ASP A 244 -12.24 -0.06 53.34
CA ASP A 244 -11.99 -0.34 51.93
C ASP A 244 -12.24 0.91 51.05
N GLU A 245 -13.14 1.82 51.47
CA GLU A 245 -13.27 3.15 50.86
C GLU A 245 -12.03 4.04 51.08
N ALA A 246 -11.34 3.94 52.23
CA ALA A 246 -10.09 4.65 52.48
C ALA A 246 -8.90 4.05 51.70
N ASP A 247 -8.81 2.72 51.60
CA ASP A 247 -7.82 2.04 50.75
C ASP A 247 -8.07 2.38 49.26
N GLN A 248 -9.33 2.51 48.84
CA GLN A 248 -9.70 2.98 47.51
C GLN A 248 -9.28 4.43 47.24
N GLU A 249 -9.46 5.35 48.21
CA GLU A 249 -9.04 6.74 48.05
C GLU A 249 -7.52 6.85 47.90
N ALA A 250 -6.75 6.07 48.65
CA ALA A 250 -5.31 5.94 48.48
C ALA A 250 -4.92 5.38 47.09
N ALA A 251 -5.62 4.34 46.61
CA ALA A 251 -5.40 3.78 45.28
C ALA A 251 -5.72 4.80 44.16
N ARG A 252 -6.79 5.58 44.29
CA ARG A 252 -7.18 6.66 43.36
C ARG A 252 -6.16 7.81 43.37
N HIS A 253 -5.64 8.22 44.53
CA HIS A 253 -4.56 9.20 44.61
C HIS A 253 -3.31 8.69 43.90
N ARG A 254 -2.91 7.43 44.15
CA ARG A 254 -1.76 6.80 43.49
C ARG A 254 -1.95 6.68 41.98
N ARG A 255 -3.15 6.35 41.50
CA ARG A 255 -3.48 6.35 40.07
C ARG A 255 -3.26 7.73 39.45
N THR A 256 -3.72 8.79 40.13
CA THR A 256 -3.55 10.19 39.70
C THR A 256 -2.07 10.65 39.69
N GLU A 257 -1.24 10.15 40.61
CA GLU A 257 0.22 10.38 40.54
C GLU A 257 0.84 9.75 39.28
N VAL A 258 0.46 8.51 38.97
CA VAL A 258 0.99 7.76 37.82
C VAL A 258 0.47 8.34 36.49
N GLU A 259 -0.80 8.74 36.41
CA GLU A 259 -1.37 9.48 35.28
C GLU A 259 -0.57 10.77 34.98
N ARG A 260 -0.27 11.57 36.02
CA ARG A 260 0.53 12.80 35.87
C ARG A 260 1.98 12.52 35.46
N ALA A 261 2.59 11.47 36.01
CA ALA A 261 3.94 11.06 35.64
C ALA A 261 4.00 10.54 34.19
N LEU A 262 2.98 9.81 33.76
CA LEU A 262 2.84 9.31 32.39
C LEU A 262 2.66 10.46 31.40
N GLN A 263 1.78 11.43 31.69
CA GLN A 263 1.58 12.62 30.85
C GLN A 263 2.86 13.45 30.73
N PHE A 264 3.64 13.59 31.80
CA PHE A 264 4.95 14.25 31.75
C PHE A 264 5.92 13.50 30.84
N ALA A 265 6.03 12.17 31.01
CA ALA A 265 6.92 11.34 30.20
C ALA A 265 6.50 11.29 28.71
N GLN A 266 5.21 11.35 28.39
CA GLN A 266 4.71 11.46 27.02
C GLN A 266 5.02 12.82 26.39
N ASN A 267 4.95 13.91 27.16
CA ASN A 267 5.36 15.23 26.69
C ASN A 267 6.88 15.30 26.46
N GLU A 268 7.68 14.65 27.30
CA GLU A 268 9.12 14.50 27.13
C GLU A 268 9.46 13.60 25.91
N GLU A 269 8.73 12.51 25.69
CA GLU A 269 8.85 11.65 24.50
C GLU A 269 8.62 12.46 23.24
N LYS A 270 7.49 13.16 23.13
CA LYS A 270 7.16 14.01 21.98
C LYS A 270 8.23 15.08 21.72
N THR A 271 8.73 15.72 22.78
CA THR A 271 9.79 16.74 22.67
C THR A 271 11.09 16.15 22.10
N LEU A 272 11.43 14.92 22.48
CA LEU A 272 12.59 14.20 21.96
C LEU A 272 12.39 13.68 20.53
N GLU A 273 11.17 13.25 20.17
CA GLU A 273 10.82 12.91 18.78
C GLU A 273 10.96 14.12 17.84
N GLU A 274 10.47 15.29 18.26
CA GLU A 274 10.62 16.56 17.52
C GLU A 274 12.11 16.95 17.36
N GLN A 275 12.95 16.70 18.38
CA GLN A 275 14.40 16.94 18.30
C GLN A 275 15.12 15.98 17.35
N VAL A 276 14.84 14.67 17.41
CA VAL A 276 15.39 13.68 16.46
C VAL A 276 14.96 14.00 15.02
N ALA A 277 13.69 14.38 14.82
CA ALA A 277 13.18 14.78 13.51
C ALA A 277 13.83 16.08 12.99
N ALA A 278 14.20 17.02 13.86
CA ALA A 278 14.92 18.24 13.49
C ALA A 278 16.42 18.01 13.19
N ASP A 279 17.04 17.00 13.81
CA ASP A 279 18.45 16.66 13.57
C ASP A 279 18.68 15.84 12.29
N ALA A 280 17.73 14.98 11.90
CA ALA A 280 17.80 14.20 10.66
C ALA A 280 18.16 15.04 9.40
N PRO A 281 17.45 16.14 9.04
CA PRO A 281 17.81 16.95 7.87
C PRO A 281 19.15 17.70 8.03
N ARG A 282 19.59 17.97 9.26
CA ARG A 282 20.90 18.57 9.53
C ARG A 282 22.01 17.56 9.23
N LEU A 283 21.86 16.32 9.70
CA LEU A 283 22.80 15.25 9.40
C LEU A 283 22.83 14.93 7.90
N THR A 284 21.68 14.79 7.24
CA THR A 284 21.63 14.54 5.79
C THR A 284 22.37 15.63 5.02
N LYS A 285 22.16 16.92 5.34
CA LYS A 285 22.86 18.04 4.69
C LYS A 285 24.38 18.02 4.92
N ALA A 286 24.84 17.65 6.11
CA ALA A 286 26.26 17.51 6.42
C ALA A 286 26.89 16.31 5.68
N GLN A 287 26.20 15.17 5.64
CA GLN A 287 26.60 13.99 4.86
C GLN A 287 26.70 14.33 3.36
N ASP A 288 25.68 14.95 2.78
CA ASP A 288 25.65 15.36 1.37
C ASP A 288 26.82 16.28 1.02
N THR A 289 27.12 17.25 1.89
CA THR A 289 28.24 18.18 1.73
C THR A 289 29.58 17.43 1.78
N TRP A 290 29.73 16.49 2.71
CA TRP A 290 30.91 15.64 2.85
C TRP A 290 31.12 14.72 1.64
N TYR A 291 30.07 14.06 1.13
CA TYR A 291 30.14 13.23 -0.07
C TYR A 291 30.51 14.04 -1.32
N ARG A 292 29.89 15.21 -1.52
CA ARG A 292 30.18 16.11 -2.65
C ARG A 292 31.64 16.60 -2.62
N LEU A 293 32.16 16.96 -1.45
CA LEU A 293 33.56 17.36 -1.28
C LEU A 293 34.54 16.18 -1.51
N SER A 294 34.22 14.99 -1.01
CA SER A 294 35.02 13.77 -1.22
C SER A 294 35.13 13.40 -2.71
N ALA A 295 34.01 13.44 -3.42
CA ALA A 295 33.96 13.15 -4.86
C ALA A 295 34.73 14.20 -5.68
N LEU A 296 34.68 15.48 -5.27
CA LEU A 296 35.45 16.54 -5.91
C LEU A 296 36.95 16.41 -5.61
N GLU A 297 37.34 15.97 -4.41
CA GLU A 297 38.74 15.71 -4.06
C GLU A 297 39.35 14.63 -4.97
N GLU A 298 38.73 13.45 -5.09
CA GLU A 298 39.30 12.37 -5.89
C GLU A 298 39.31 12.71 -7.39
N ARG A 299 38.31 13.45 -7.89
CA ARG A 299 38.33 14.02 -9.25
C ARG A 299 39.51 14.96 -9.46
N LEU A 300 39.85 15.81 -8.49
CA LEU A 300 41.05 16.66 -8.58
C LEU A 300 42.34 15.86 -8.45
N ARG A 301 42.43 14.83 -7.58
CA ARG A 301 43.60 13.94 -7.47
C ARG A 301 43.85 13.15 -8.75
N GLY A 302 42.80 12.73 -9.46
CA GLY A 302 42.89 12.13 -10.78
C GLY A 302 43.39 13.13 -11.84
N THR A 303 42.84 14.35 -11.82
CA THR A 303 43.25 15.44 -12.73
C THR A 303 44.71 15.84 -12.51
N HIS A 304 45.16 15.93 -11.26
CA HIS A 304 46.54 16.24 -10.87
C HIS A 304 47.54 15.19 -11.38
N ARG A 305 47.25 13.89 -11.15
CA ARG A 305 48.07 12.78 -11.68
C ARG A 305 48.22 12.86 -13.20
N LEU A 306 47.11 12.96 -13.93
CA LEU A 306 47.11 13.00 -15.40
C LEU A 306 47.85 14.25 -15.94
N ALA A 307 47.70 15.40 -15.28
CA ALA A 307 48.42 16.62 -15.65
C ALA A 307 49.93 16.51 -15.36
N GLY A 308 50.33 15.89 -14.25
CA GLY A 308 51.73 15.64 -13.90
C GLY A 308 52.43 14.59 -14.77
N GLU A 309 51.71 13.59 -15.27
CA GLU A 309 52.19 12.64 -16.29
C GLU A 309 52.37 13.31 -17.65
N ARG A 310 51.36 14.07 -18.11
CA ARG A 310 51.47 14.87 -19.34
C ARG A 310 52.61 15.89 -19.27
N LEU A 311 52.83 16.53 -18.12
CA LEU A 311 53.92 17.48 -17.93
C LEU A 311 55.30 16.81 -18.07
N ARG A 312 55.50 15.62 -17.47
CA ARG A 312 56.76 14.86 -17.59
C ARG A 312 57.05 14.49 -19.04
N HIS A 313 56.12 13.79 -19.71
CA HIS A 313 56.30 13.35 -21.09
C HIS A 313 56.54 14.50 -22.09
N LEU A 314 55.88 15.65 -21.91
CA LEU A 314 56.08 16.83 -22.77
C LEU A 314 57.42 17.54 -22.51
N THR A 315 58.04 17.34 -21.34
CA THR A 315 59.33 17.94 -21.00
C THR A 315 60.50 17.06 -21.47
N GLU A 316 60.45 15.76 -21.15
CA GLU A 316 61.53 14.78 -21.43
C GLU A 316 61.87 14.65 -22.93
N GLN A 317 60.88 14.73 -23.83
CA GLN A 317 61.09 14.56 -25.27
C GLN A 317 61.74 15.77 -25.98
N THR A 318 61.88 16.92 -25.30
CA THR A 318 62.32 18.17 -25.94
C THR A 318 63.84 18.21 -26.18
N GLU A 319 64.63 17.45 -25.43
CA GLU A 319 66.10 17.52 -25.47
C GLU A 319 66.75 16.77 -26.65
N GLN A 320 66.01 15.86 -27.32
CA GLN A 320 66.61 14.83 -28.19
C GLN A 320 66.68 15.18 -29.70
N GLN A 321 66.05 16.26 -30.17
CA GLN A 321 65.81 16.48 -31.62
C GLN A 321 66.74 17.50 -32.32
N ARG A 322 68.00 17.66 -31.88
CA ARG A 322 68.96 18.61 -32.50
C ARG A 322 70.09 17.92 -33.27
N SER A 323 69.84 17.56 -34.53
CA SER A 323 70.88 17.14 -35.49
C SER A 323 70.39 17.29 -36.94
N GLY A 324 71.10 18.07 -37.76
CA GLY A 324 70.81 18.32 -39.18
C GLY A 324 71.78 19.33 -39.79
N ARG A 325 72.23 19.13 -41.04
CA ARG A 325 73.13 20.06 -41.76
C ARG A 325 72.35 21.32 -42.20
N ASP A 326 73.03 22.42 -42.51
CA ASP A 326 72.36 23.71 -42.71
C ASP A 326 71.86 23.95 -44.15
N PRO A 327 70.58 24.35 -44.36
CA PRO A 327 70.06 24.66 -45.69
C PRO A 327 70.84 25.72 -46.46
N GLU A 328 71.43 26.69 -45.77
CA GLU A 328 72.20 27.77 -46.39
C GLU A 328 73.56 27.29 -46.90
N GLU A 329 74.14 26.22 -46.33
CA GLU A 329 75.29 25.54 -46.92
C GLU A 329 74.91 24.86 -48.24
N PHE A 330 73.78 24.14 -48.27
CA PHE A 330 73.31 23.43 -49.46
C PHE A 330 72.92 24.37 -50.61
N GLU A 331 72.37 25.56 -50.31
CA GLU A 331 72.08 26.56 -51.36
C GLU A 331 73.35 27.23 -51.88
N ARG A 332 74.33 27.57 -51.02
CA ARG A 332 75.61 28.10 -51.50
C ARG A 332 76.37 27.07 -52.34
N GLU A 333 76.40 25.80 -51.92
CA GLU A 333 76.95 24.69 -52.73
C GLU A 333 76.20 24.56 -54.07
N ALA A 334 74.89 24.83 -54.14
CA ALA A 334 74.13 24.80 -55.38
C ALA A 334 74.43 26.00 -56.32
N GLU A 335 74.66 27.19 -55.79
CA GLU A 335 75.06 28.38 -56.55
C GLU A 335 76.48 28.24 -57.12
N GLU A 336 77.43 27.77 -56.29
CA GLU A 336 78.80 27.45 -56.69
C GLU A 336 78.84 26.40 -57.82
N VAL A 337 77.94 25.41 -57.80
CA VAL A 337 77.80 24.40 -58.86
C VAL A 337 77.10 24.96 -60.11
N ALA A 338 76.08 25.81 -59.97
CA ALA A 338 75.35 26.37 -61.10
C ALA A 338 76.21 27.31 -61.95
N ALA A 339 76.97 28.22 -61.33
CA ALA A 339 77.90 29.10 -62.04
C ALA A 339 79.02 28.32 -62.76
N ARG A 340 79.39 27.15 -62.23
CA ARG A 340 80.35 26.24 -62.87
C ARG A 340 79.74 25.43 -64.02
N GLU A 341 78.45 25.11 -63.94
CA GLU A 341 77.69 24.49 -65.03
C GLU A 341 77.53 25.46 -66.22
N GLU A 342 77.24 26.74 -65.94
CA GLU A 342 77.15 27.83 -66.92
C GLU A 342 78.50 28.06 -67.64
N TYR A 343 79.60 28.26 -66.89
CA TYR A 343 80.95 28.42 -67.46
C TYR A 343 81.37 27.24 -68.37
N LEU A 344 81.06 26.00 -67.98
CA LEU A 344 81.39 24.83 -68.78
C LEU A 344 80.50 24.67 -70.02
N GLN A 345 79.31 25.28 -70.05
CA GLN A 345 78.49 25.38 -71.26
C GLN A 345 79.04 26.44 -72.23
N GLU A 346 79.56 27.57 -71.73
CA GLU A 346 80.28 28.56 -72.55
C GLU A 346 81.55 27.96 -73.20
N GLU A 347 82.34 27.17 -72.47
CA GLU A 347 83.49 26.45 -73.06
C GLU A 347 83.08 25.42 -74.12
N VAL A 348 81.91 24.77 -73.98
CA VAL A 348 81.37 23.86 -75.01
C VAL A 348 81.02 24.61 -76.29
N GLU A 349 80.33 25.75 -76.19
CA GLU A 349 79.95 26.54 -77.38
C GLU A 349 81.17 27.16 -78.07
N HIS A 350 82.13 27.74 -77.33
CA HIS A 350 83.37 28.24 -77.95
C HIS A 350 84.19 27.12 -78.63
N ALA A 351 84.21 25.90 -78.06
CA ALA A 351 84.83 24.76 -78.73
C ALA A 351 84.08 24.34 -80.02
N ARG A 352 82.75 24.48 -80.04
CA ARG A 352 81.89 24.21 -81.22
C ARG A 352 82.08 25.27 -82.30
N GLU A 353 82.19 26.54 -81.94
CA GLU A 353 82.52 27.65 -82.87
C GLU A 353 83.89 27.41 -83.53
N ALA A 354 84.93 27.14 -82.74
CA ALA A 354 86.27 26.85 -83.24
C ALA A 354 86.32 25.57 -84.10
N LEU A 355 85.49 24.56 -83.80
CA LEU A 355 85.33 23.40 -84.67
C LEU A 355 84.61 23.77 -85.99
N ALA A 356 83.60 24.64 -85.96
CA ALA A 356 82.87 25.06 -87.15
C ALA A 356 83.77 25.81 -88.15
N GLU A 357 84.61 26.76 -87.70
CA GLU A 357 85.58 27.45 -88.55
C GLU A 357 86.57 26.47 -89.23
N VAL A 358 87.07 25.49 -88.47
CA VAL A 358 88.00 24.47 -88.98
C VAL A 358 87.29 23.49 -89.93
N VAL A 359 86.03 23.16 -89.70
CA VAL A 359 85.21 22.34 -90.60
C VAL A 359 84.89 23.07 -91.91
N GLU A 360 84.62 24.38 -91.88
CA GLU A 360 84.43 25.18 -93.09
C GLU A 360 85.73 25.29 -93.91
N SER A 361 86.85 25.60 -93.25
CA SER A 361 88.18 25.59 -93.85
C SER A 361 88.54 24.22 -94.46
N ARG A 362 88.22 23.12 -93.76
CA ARG A 362 88.37 21.76 -94.29
C ARG A 362 87.47 21.56 -95.51
N ALA A 363 86.19 21.94 -95.44
CA ALA A 363 85.24 21.71 -96.53
C ALA A 363 85.67 22.41 -97.83
N GLU A 364 86.25 23.60 -97.74
CA GLU A 364 86.79 24.31 -98.91
C GLU A 364 88.05 23.63 -99.48
N LEU A 365 89.03 23.29 -98.65
CA LEU A 365 90.22 22.56 -99.09
C LEU A 365 89.89 21.14 -99.59
N GLU A 366 88.88 20.50 -99.01
CA GLU A 366 88.41 19.18 -99.41
C GLU A 366 87.58 19.23 -100.69
N ARG A 367 86.85 20.32 -100.96
CA ARG A 367 86.23 20.58 -102.26
C ARG A 367 87.30 20.71 -103.35
N GLN A 368 88.33 21.50 -103.10
CA GLN A 368 89.48 21.66 -104.01
C GLN A 368 90.27 20.34 -104.19
N HIS A 369 90.47 19.57 -103.12
CA HIS A 369 91.12 18.26 -103.18
C HIS A 369 90.24 17.21 -103.87
N GLN A 370 88.92 17.21 -103.68
CA GLN A 370 87.99 16.31 -104.36
C GLN A 370 87.84 16.63 -105.85
N GLU A 371 88.07 17.88 -106.27
CA GLU A 371 88.09 18.24 -107.68
C GLU A 371 89.33 17.62 -108.37
N ALA A 372 90.51 17.71 -107.74
CA ALA A 372 91.74 17.06 -108.22
C ALA A 372 91.76 15.52 -108.02
N GLU A 373 91.19 15.01 -106.93
CA GLU A 373 90.98 13.57 -106.72
C GLU A 373 89.92 13.00 -107.65
N ARG A 374 88.94 13.76 -108.15
CA ARG A 374 87.97 13.23 -109.13
C ARG A 374 88.61 12.89 -110.47
N GLU A 375 89.62 13.64 -110.86
CA GLU A 375 90.45 13.29 -112.02
C GLU A 375 91.25 12.01 -111.68
N HIS A 376 92.01 12.01 -110.59
CA HIS A 376 92.88 10.90 -110.23
C HIS A 376 92.17 9.58 -109.82
N MET A 377 91.17 9.60 -108.93
CA MET A 377 90.50 8.41 -108.35
C MET A 377 89.60 7.62 -109.31
N ALA A 378 89.47 8.08 -110.56
CA ALA A 378 89.08 7.20 -111.65
C ALA A 378 90.06 6.00 -111.74
N ALA A 379 91.35 6.19 -111.46
CA ALA A 379 92.41 5.18 -111.51
C ALA A 379 92.18 3.93 -110.65
N VAL A 380 92.20 4.12 -109.32
CA VAL A 380 92.62 3.05 -108.38
C VAL A 380 91.47 2.13 -107.98
N ARG A 381 90.22 2.53 -108.22
CA ARG A 381 88.99 1.81 -107.82
C ARG A 381 88.74 0.46 -108.53
N ALA A 382 89.70 -0.05 -109.27
CA ALA A 382 89.56 -1.26 -110.10
C ALA A 382 89.62 -2.60 -109.35
N ILE A 383 90.33 -2.73 -108.22
CA ILE A 383 90.93 -4.02 -107.82
C ILE A 383 90.64 -4.53 -106.38
N ALA A 384 90.37 -3.66 -105.40
CA ALA A 384 90.46 -4.01 -103.97
C ALA A 384 89.25 -4.76 -103.36
N ASP A 385 88.25 -4.04 -102.84
CA ASP A 385 87.32 -4.54 -101.80
C ASP A 385 85.88 -4.74 -102.34
N ARG A 386 85.20 -5.89 -102.29
CA ARG A 386 85.35 -7.21 -101.62
C ARG A 386 84.81 -7.40 -100.19
N ARG A 387 83.47 -7.32 -100.12
CA ARG A 387 82.57 -8.42 -99.69
C ARG A 387 82.40 -8.80 -98.20
N GLU A 388 83.19 -8.34 -97.23
CA GLU A 388 83.05 -8.89 -95.85
C GLU A 388 82.04 -8.17 -94.92
N GLY A 389 81.77 -6.87 -95.10
CA GLY A 389 81.14 -6.04 -94.06
C GLY A 389 79.65 -6.28 -93.74
N VAL A 390 78.81 -6.57 -94.74
CA VAL A 390 77.34 -6.39 -94.63
C VAL A 390 76.66 -7.33 -93.64
N ALA A 391 77.05 -8.61 -93.61
CA ALA A 391 76.29 -9.67 -92.94
C ALA A 391 76.19 -9.58 -91.41
N ARG A 392 76.94 -8.67 -90.77
CA ARG A 392 76.97 -8.52 -89.30
C ARG A 392 75.91 -7.56 -88.75
N LEU A 393 75.54 -6.52 -89.51
CA LEU A 393 74.68 -5.44 -89.04
C LEU A 393 73.20 -5.86 -88.99
N SER A 394 72.70 -6.54 -90.03
CA SER A 394 71.30 -6.94 -90.16
C SER A 394 70.78 -7.82 -89.00
N GLY A 395 71.67 -8.56 -88.33
CA GLY A 395 71.31 -9.44 -87.22
C GLY A 395 71.02 -8.73 -85.89
N GLN A 396 71.40 -7.45 -85.74
CA GLN A 396 71.20 -6.71 -84.48
C GLN A 396 69.85 -5.97 -84.45
N VAL A 397 69.43 -5.39 -85.58
CA VAL A 397 68.16 -4.65 -85.76
C VAL A 397 66.96 -5.47 -85.28
N GLU A 398 66.82 -6.70 -85.76
CA GLU A 398 65.62 -7.52 -85.56
C GLU A 398 65.37 -7.93 -84.08
N SER A 399 66.45 -8.05 -83.30
CA SER A 399 66.36 -8.37 -81.87
C SER A 399 65.80 -7.20 -81.04
N THR A 400 66.18 -5.96 -81.38
CA THR A 400 65.69 -4.76 -80.69
C THR A 400 64.24 -4.47 -81.07
N ARG A 401 63.92 -4.60 -82.37
CA ARG A 401 62.55 -4.44 -82.91
C ARG A 401 61.52 -5.32 -82.18
N SER A 402 61.89 -6.57 -81.90
CA SER A 402 61.05 -7.53 -81.17
C SER A 402 60.72 -7.09 -79.73
N LYS A 403 61.62 -6.36 -79.05
CA LYS A 403 61.42 -5.89 -77.67
C LYS A 403 60.50 -4.66 -77.59
N ALA A 404 60.62 -3.75 -78.56
CA ALA A 404 59.80 -2.54 -78.63
C ALA A 404 58.31 -2.82 -78.94
N GLY A 405 58.02 -3.97 -79.56
CA GLY A 405 56.64 -4.47 -79.72
C GLY A 405 56.03 -4.93 -78.39
N ALA A 406 56.69 -5.87 -77.70
CA ALA A 406 56.16 -6.51 -76.49
C ALA A 406 55.87 -5.54 -75.32
N THR A 407 56.55 -4.39 -75.24
CA THR A 407 56.25 -3.34 -74.26
C THR A 407 55.04 -2.47 -74.66
N GLY A 408 54.68 -2.39 -75.94
CA GLY A 408 53.45 -1.74 -76.40
C GLY A 408 52.20 -2.49 -75.95
N ASP A 409 52.18 -3.80 -76.16
CA ASP A 409 51.05 -4.70 -75.80
C ASP A 409 50.72 -4.70 -74.30
N GLU A 410 51.68 -4.31 -73.45
CA GLU A 410 51.52 -4.20 -71.99
C GLU A 410 50.96 -2.82 -71.59
N ILE A 411 51.38 -1.74 -72.26
CA ILE A 411 50.84 -0.38 -72.03
C ILE A 411 49.36 -0.32 -72.40
N GLU A 412 48.93 -0.99 -73.47
CA GLU A 412 47.51 -1.06 -73.87
C GLU A 412 46.66 -1.77 -72.80
N ARG A 413 47.12 -2.92 -72.29
CA ARG A 413 46.42 -3.67 -71.22
C ARG A 413 46.32 -2.88 -69.92
N LEU A 414 47.39 -2.19 -69.51
CA LEU A 414 47.38 -1.32 -68.33
C LEU A 414 46.49 -0.07 -68.52
N SER A 415 46.39 0.46 -69.74
CA SER A 415 45.50 1.60 -70.07
C SER A 415 44.02 1.24 -69.94
N ASN A 416 43.63 0.06 -70.41
CA ASN A 416 42.25 -0.42 -70.30
C ASN A 416 41.86 -0.65 -68.83
N ALA A 417 42.70 -1.35 -68.06
CA ALA A 417 42.46 -1.58 -66.63
C ALA A 417 42.40 -0.26 -65.81
N LEU A 418 43.22 0.73 -66.15
CA LEU A 418 43.19 2.06 -65.53
C LEU A 418 41.88 2.81 -65.81
N THR A 419 41.31 2.67 -67.02
CA THR A 419 40.02 3.27 -67.38
C THR A 419 38.90 2.67 -66.54
N GLU A 420 38.79 1.34 -66.50
CA GLU A 420 37.79 0.61 -65.68
C GLU A 420 37.92 0.89 -64.17
N ALA A 421 39.14 1.15 -63.67
CA ALA A 421 39.35 1.56 -62.29
C ALA A 421 38.90 3.01 -62.03
N THR A 422 39.07 3.90 -63.01
CA THR A 422 38.72 5.33 -62.89
C THR A 422 37.20 5.51 -62.87
N GLU A 423 36.47 4.85 -63.77
CA GLU A 423 34.98 4.87 -63.79
C GLU A 423 34.37 4.34 -62.48
N ARG A 424 34.97 3.28 -61.90
CA ARG A 424 34.57 2.76 -60.57
C ARG A 424 34.83 3.76 -59.44
N ALA A 425 35.96 4.45 -59.47
CA ALA A 425 36.29 5.46 -58.46
C ALA A 425 35.32 6.66 -58.53
N GLU A 426 35.03 7.17 -59.72
CA GLU A 426 34.08 8.28 -59.92
C GLU A 426 32.66 7.88 -59.48
N THR A 427 32.21 6.67 -59.81
CA THR A 427 30.91 6.14 -59.38
C THR A 427 30.79 6.06 -57.86
N ALA A 428 31.81 5.53 -57.18
CA ALA A 428 31.84 5.43 -55.72
C ALA A 428 31.92 6.82 -55.05
N GLN A 429 32.67 7.76 -55.64
CA GLN A 429 32.81 9.12 -55.13
C GLN A 429 31.49 9.90 -55.22
N SER A 430 30.71 9.74 -56.30
CA SER A 430 29.36 10.31 -56.40
C SER A 430 28.43 9.72 -55.35
N ALA A 431 28.34 8.39 -55.26
CA ALA A 431 27.45 7.71 -54.32
C ALA A 431 27.72 8.10 -52.86
N PHE A 432 28.98 8.34 -52.48
CA PHE A 432 29.34 8.91 -51.19
C PHE A 432 28.86 10.37 -51.02
N ALA A 433 29.10 11.23 -52.01
CA ALA A 433 28.69 12.64 -51.96
C ALA A 433 27.16 12.80 -51.87
N ASP A 434 26.41 12.01 -52.65
CA ASP A 434 24.95 12.00 -52.66
C ASP A 434 24.40 11.59 -51.27
N ALA A 435 24.91 10.50 -50.70
CA ALA A 435 24.54 10.06 -49.35
C ALA A 435 24.95 11.05 -48.24
N HIS A 436 26.03 11.80 -48.44
CA HIS A 436 26.49 12.82 -47.48
C HIS A 436 25.57 14.05 -47.50
N ALA A 437 25.04 14.42 -48.66
CA ALA A 437 24.03 15.46 -48.79
C ALA A 437 22.70 15.05 -48.13
N GLU A 438 22.25 13.80 -48.31
CA GLU A 438 21.05 13.26 -47.63
C GLU A 438 21.18 13.32 -46.10
N SER A 439 22.32 12.88 -45.55
CA SER A 439 22.48 12.75 -44.09
C SER A 439 22.55 14.08 -43.35
N GLY A 440 22.90 15.20 -44.01
CA GLY A 440 23.03 16.51 -43.37
C GLY A 440 21.69 17.11 -42.90
N GLY A 441 20.57 16.69 -43.47
CA GLY A 441 19.23 17.11 -43.00
C GLY A 441 18.84 16.45 -41.67
N ALA A 442 19.19 15.16 -41.50
CA ALA A 442 18.71 14.34 -40.40
C ALA A 442 19.37 14.65 -39.04
N GLU A 443 20.46 15.42 -39.02
CA GLU A 443 21.02 15.99 -37.79
C GLU A 443 20.19 17.20 -37.28
N SER A 444 19.56 17.96 -38.19
CA SER A 444 18.71 19.10 -37.82
C SER A 444 17.40 18.65 -37.15
N ASP A 445 16.75 17.62 -37.71
CA ASP A 445 15.51 17.04 -37.16
C ASP A 445 15.68 16.59 -35.70
N GLY A 446 16.87 16.08 -35.33
CA GLY A 446 17.15 15.60 -33.98
C GLY A 446 17.15 16.69 -32.91
N ALA A 447 17.61 17.90 -33.25
CA ALA A 447 17.67 19.03 -32.33
C ALA A 447 16.27 19.55 -31.96
N ASP A 448 15.39 19.69 -32.96
CA ASP A 448 14.00 20.11 -32.77
C ASP A 448 13.20 19.10 -31.94
N LEU A 449 13.47 17.79 -32.11
CA LEU A 449 12.84 16.74 -31.32
C LEU A 449 13.25 16.77 -29.83
N GLU A 450 14.55 16.95 -29.52
CA GLU A 450 15.00 17.07 -28.13
C GLU A 450 14.47 18.36 -27.48
N GLN A 451 14.37 19.47 -28.22
CA GLN A 451 13.76 20.71 -27.74
C GLN A 451 12.25 20.56 -27.46
N ARG A 452 11.52 19.83 -28.31
CA ARG A 452 10.09 19.49 -28.07
C ARG A 452 9.92 18.65 -26.81
N LYS A 453 10.77 17.65 -26.59
CA LYS A 453 10.79 16.86 -25.35
C LYS A 453 11.03 17.74 -24.13
N VAL A 454 12.07 18.58 -24.13
CA VAL A 454 12.35 19.50 -23.00
C VAL A 454 11.17 20.41 -22.66
N THR A 455 10.40 20.83 -23.67
CA THR A 455 9.16 21.61 -23.46
C THR A 455 8.07 20.77 -22.79
N ALA A 456 7.79 19.57 -23.30
CA ALA A 456 6.80 18.65 -22.70
C ALA A 456 7.19 18.21 -21.27
N GLU A 457 8.49 18.11 -20.96
CA GLU A 457 8.96 17.82 -19.60
C GLU A 457 8.71 18.97 -18.63
N GLN A 458 8.80 20.22 -19.08
CA GLN A 458 8.45 21.40 -18.29
C GLN A 458 6.93 21.50 -18.05
N GLU A 459 6.12 21.23 -19.07
CA GLU A 459 4.66 21.16 -18.98
C GLU A 459 4.22 20.07 -17.98
N ARG A 460 4.81 18.87 -18.07
CA ARG A 460 4.62 17.76 -17.12
C ARG A 460 4.91 18.20 -15.68
N ASP A 461 6.05 18.83 -15.45
CA ASP A 461 6.48 19.17 -14.09
C ASP A 461 5.66 20.32 -13.50
N ALA A 462 5.14 21.24 -14.33
CA ALA A 462 4.17 22.25 -13.93
C ALA A 462 2.80 21.63 -13.56
N ALA A 463 2.26 20.75 -14.41
CA ALA A 463 0.99 20.06 -14.16
C ALA A 463 1.08 19.19 -12.89
N ARG A 464 2.19 18.45 -12.72
CA ARG A 464 2.45 17.66 -11.50
C ARG A 464 2.53 18.55 -10.26
N ALA A 465 3.21 19.69 -10.31
CA ALA A 465 3.27 20.61 -9.18
C ALA A 465 1.87 21.12 -8.79
N ARG A 466 1.00 21.35 -9.77
CA ARG A 466 -0.41 21.73 -9.53
C ARG A 466 -1.24 20.59 -8.92
N VAL A 467 -0.98 19.35 -9.30
CA VAL A 467 -1.58 18.15 -8.65
C VAL A 467 -1.11 18.03 -7.19
N GLU A 468 0.18 18.23 -6.92
CA GLU A 468 0.74 18.16 -5.55
C GLU A 468 0.22 19.29 -4.64
N GLU A 469 -0.02 20.48 -5.20
CA GLU A 469 -0.70 21.60 -4.53
C GLU A 469 -2.17 21.27 -4.21
N LEU A 470 -2.95 20.83 -5.21
CA LEU A 470 -4.39 20.57 -5.02
C LEU A 470 -4.66 19.38 -4.08
N VAL A 471 -3.81 18.35 -4.04
CA VAL A 471 -3.90 17.25 -3.04
C VAL A 471 -3.67 17.76 -1.61
N LYS A 472 -2.89 18.83 -1.43
CA LYS A 472 -2.67 19.44 -0.12
C LYS A 472 -3.89 20.26 0.32
N ASP A 473 -4.48 21.03 -0.58
CA ASP A 473 -5.67 21.85 -0.31
C ASP A 473 -6.92 21.00 -0.07
N GLU A 474 -7.08 19.90 -0.83
CA GLU A 474 -8.09 18.85 -0.63
C GLU A 474 -8.03 18.34 0.82
N ARG A 475 -6.86 17.85 1.26
CA ARG A 475 -6.64 17.33 2.63
C ARG A 475 -6.81 18.36 3.74
N ALA A 476 -6.42 19.60 3.51
CA ALA A 476 -6.67 20.68 4.47
C ALA A 476 -8.18 20.90 4.65
N THR A 477 -8.93 20.90 3.54
CA THR A 477 -10.38 21.06 3.56
C THR A 477 -11.08 19.83 4.18
N GLU A 478 -10.59 18.61 3.96
CA GLU A 478 -11.07 17.41 4.67
C GLU A 478 -10.90 17.52 6.19
N GLN A 479 -9.78 18.07 6.66
CA GLN A 479 -9.51 18.29 8.09
C GLN A 479 -10.42 19.38 8.68
N GLU A 480 -10.66 20.47 7.94
CA GLU A 480 -11.65 21.47 8.33
C GLU A 480 -13.06 20.87 8.43
N ILE A 481 -13.51 20.09 7.43
CA ILE A 481 -14.80 19.38 7.46
C ILE A 481 -14.92 18.45 8.67
N ALA A 482 -13.85 17.73 9.02
CA ALA A 482 -13.84 16.87 10.20
C ALA A 482 -13.96 17.68 11.52
N SER A 483 -13.25 18.80 11.63
CA SER A 483 -13.32 19.67 12.81
C SER A 483 -14.69 20.35 12.98
N TRP A 484 -15.30 20.84 11.89
CA TRP A 484 -16.62 21.44 11.93
C TRP A 484 -17.71 20.40 12.20
N ARG A 485 -17.62 19.17 11.66
CA ARG A 485 -18.53 18.07 12.04
C ARG A 485 -18.45 17.73 13.53
N ALA A 486 -17.24 17.57 14.08
CA ALA A 486 -17.05 17.30 15.50
C ALA A 486 -17.57 18.45 16.39
N ARG A 487 -17.45 19.71 15.94
CA ARG A 487 -18.00 20.88 16.64
C ARG A 487 -19.53 20.92 16.58
N VAL A 488 -20.13 20.69 15.41
CA VAL A 488 -21.60 20.57 15.27
C VAL A 488 -22.11 19.44 16.14
N GLU A 489 -21.48 18.27 16.16
CA GLU A 489 -21.87 17.13 16.99
C GLU A 489 -21.78 17.46 18.50
N ALA A 490 -20.67 18.04 18.96
CA ALA A 490 -20.49 18.41 20.37
C ALA A 490 -21.48 19.49 20.85
N LEU A 491 -21.76 20.50 20.03
CA LEU A 491 -22.75 21.55 20.33
C LEU A 491 -24.20 21.05 20.18
N SER A 492 -24.45 20.12 19.26
CA SER A 492 -25.76 19.47 19.09
C SER A 492 -26.06 18.45 20.20
N MET A 493 -25.05 17.84 20.80
CA MET A 493 -25.21 17.19 22.10
C MET A 493 -25.57 18.24 23.16
N GLY A 494 -24.94 19.42 23.16
CA GLY A 494 -25.23 20.55 24.06
C GLY A 494 -26.71 20.91 24.26
N LEU A 495 -27.53 20.65 23.23
CA LEU A 495 -28.96 20.94 23.18
C LEU A 495 -29.87 19.74 23.57
N ARG A 496 -29.31 18.55 23.85
CA ARG A 496 -30.04 17.29 24.07
C ARG A 496 -30.26 16.94 25.55
N ARG A 497 -30.53 17.95 26.37
CA ARG A 497 -30.89 17.76 27.78
C ARG A 497 -32.12 16.87 27.93
N LYS A 498 -32.09 16.00 28.94
CA LYS A 498 -33.25 15.21 29.39
C LYS A 498 -34.10 16.03 30.36
N ASP A 499 -34.75 17.05 29.83
CA ASP A 499 -35.73 17.88 30.53
C ASP A 499 -37.12 17.79 29.87
N GLY A 500 -38.08 18.56 30.40
CA GLY A 500 -39.45 18.57 29.88
C GLY A 500 -39.55 19.10 28.45
N ALA A 501 -38.62 19.93 27.97
CA ALA A 501 -38.63 20.36 26.57
C ALA A 501 -38.28 19.19 25.65
N GLY A 502 -37.22 18.43 26.00
CA GLY A 502 -36.83 17.20 25.30
C GLY A 502 -37.94 16.14 25.30
N ALA A 503 -38.65 15.98 26.43
CA ALA A 503 -39.77 15.05 26.54
C ALA A 503 -40.98 15.44 25.66
N LEU A 504 -41.36 16.72 25.66
CA LEU A 504 -42.43 17.23 24.79
C LEU A 504 -42.10 17.04 23.30
N MET A 505 -40.86 17.34 22.90
CA MET A 505 -40.41 17.14 21.52
C MET A 505 -40.44 15.68 21.08
N ALA A 506 -40.18 14.73 21.99
CA ALA A 506 -40.33 13.30 21.72
C ALA A 506 -41.81 12.85 21.69
N ALA A 507 -42.70 13.55 22.41
CA ALA A 507 -44.12 13.24 22.54
C ALA A 507 -45.04 13.94 21.51
N GLY A 508 -44.49 14.57 20.46
CA GLY A 508 -45.25 15.39 19.50
C GLY A 508 -46.47 14.72 18.82
N GLY A 509 -46.55 13.39 18.79
CA GLY A 509 -47.76 12.66 18.36
C GLY A 509 -48.96 12.75 19.32
N ARG A 510 -48.75 13.23 20.56
CA ARG A 510 -49.79 13.45 21.59
C ARG A 510 -50.23 14.92 21.72
N VAL A 511 -49.51 15.86 21.11
CA VAL A 511 -49.76 17.31 21.20
C VAL A 511 -49.88 17.89 19.78
N PRO A 512 -51.08 17.96 19.18
CA PRO A 512 -51.24 18.24 17.75
C PRO A 512 -50.68 19.59 17.27
N GLY A 513 -50.80 20.65 18.08
CA GLY A 513 -50.27 21.97 17.78
C GLY A 513 -48.85 22.24 18.26
N LEU A 514 -48.02 21.22 18.49
CA LEU A 514 -46.62 21.39 18.90
C LEU A 514 -45.76 21.94 17.73
N LEU A 515 -45.14 23.11 17.91
CA LEU A 515 -44.40 23.81 16.84
C LEU A 515 -42.88 23.59 16.88
N GLY A 516 -42.30 23.36 18.06
CA GLY A 516 -40.85 23.11 18.24
C GLY A 516 -40.22 23.88 19.41
N SER A 517 -38.93 23.66 19.69
CA SER A 517 -38.19 24.45 20.68
C SER A 517 -38.10 25.92 20.28
N VAL A 518 -38.33 26.85 21.21
CA VAL A 518 -38.27 28.30 20.93
C VAL A 518 -36.87 28.71 20.49
N ALA A 519 -35.81 28.17 21.10
CA ALA A 519 -34.42 28.45 20.68
C ALA A 519 -34.15 28.07 19.21
N ALA A 520 -34.79 27.01 18.70
CA ALA A 520 -34.66 26.56 17.31
C ALA A 520 -35.64 27.24 16.32
N LEU A 521 -36.57 28.06 16.82
CA LEU A 521 -37.56 28.79 16.03
C LEU A 521 -37.31 30.31 15.99
N LEU A 522 -36.26 30.80 16.65
CA LEU A 522 -35.85 32.20 16.66
C LEU A 522 -34.52 32.38 15.95
N THR A 523 -34.43 33.37 15.06
CA THR A 523 -33.15 33.77 14.43
C THR A 523 -32.74 35.14 14.97
N VAL A 524 -31.50 35.25 15.45
CA VAL A 524 -30.98 36.45 16.15
C VAL A 524 -30.00 37.23 15.27
N GLU A 525 -29.98 38.56 15.40
CA GLU A 525 -28.95 39.40 14.78
C GLU A 525 -27.61 39.28 15.52
N GLN A 526 -26.53 39.06 14.76
CA GLN A 526 -25.21 38.69 15.32
C GLN A 526 -24.68 39.73 16.32
N GLY A 527 -24.27 39.26 17.50
CA GLY A 527 -23.82 40.10 18.63
C GLY A 527 -24.93 40.54 19.59
N ALA A 528 -26.18 40.09 19.39
CA ALA A 528 -27.30 40.33 20.31
C ALA A 528 -27.77 39.06 21.06
N GLU A 529 -27.09 37.93 20.91
CA GLU A 529 -27.48 36.61 21.41
C GLU A 529 -27.60 36.60 22.93
N VAL A 530 -26.54 37.01 23.65
CA VAL A 530 -26.49 37.07 25.12
C VAL A 530 -27.54 38.05 25.67
N ALA A 531 -27.74 39.18 24.99
CA ALA A 531 -28.74 40.18 25.36
C ALA A 531 -30.18 39.65 25.19
N LEU A 532 -30.46 38.88 24.14
CA LEU A 532 -31.77 38.29 23.87
C LEU A 532 -32.05 37.06 24.71
N ALA A 533 -31.05 36.22 24.96
CA ALA A 533 -31.11 35.12 25.92
C ALA A 533 -31.51 35.64 27.31
N ALA A 534 -30.83 36.66 27.83
CA ALA A 534 -31.16 37.27 29.10
C ALA A 534 -32.52 38.01 29.10
N ALA A 535 -32.92 38.59 27.97
CA ALA A 535 -34.21 39.28 27.83
C ALA A 535 -35.42 38.32 27.78
N LEU A 536 -35.26 37.14 27.19
CA LEU A 536 -36.29 36.09 27.11
C LEU A 536 -36.30 35.19 28.36
N GLY A 537 -35.14 34.93 28.95
CA GLY A 537 -34.98 34.03 30.10
C GLY A 537 -35.57 32.66 29.82
N ALA A 538 -36.43 32.17 30.72
CA ALA A 538 -37.13 30.89 30.60
C ALA A 538 -38.06 30.76 29.36
N VAL A 539 -38.26 31.83 28.58
CA VAL A 539 -38.94 31.76 27.26
C VAL A 539 -37.99 31.27 26.16
N ALA A 540 -36.68 31.46 26.29
CA ALA A 540 -35.70 30.91 25.34
C ALA A 540 -35.62 29.37 25.42
N ASP A 541 -35.75 28.83 26.64
CA ASP A 541 -35.72 27.39 26.93
C ASP A 541 -37.11 26.71 26.83
N ALA A 542 -38.11 27.43 26.31
CA ALA A 542 -39.49 26.95 26.20
C ALA A 542 -39.75 26.15 24.90
N VAL A 543 -40.86 25.41 24.88
CA VAL A 543 -41.40 24.78 23.66
C VAL A 543 -42.59 25.59 23.15
N ALA A 544 -42.66 25.81 21.84
CA ALA A 544 -43.72 26.55 21.19
C ALA A 544 -44.93 25.65 20.84
N VAL A 545 -46.13 26.19 20.98
CA VAL A 545 -47.41 25.57 20.58
C VAL A 545 -48.32 26.59 19.89
N ASP A 546 -49.23 26.14 19.03
CA ASP A 546 -50.10 27.02 18.25
C ASP A 546 -51.24 27.65 19.08
N SER A 547 -51.86 26.90 20.00
CA SER A 547 -53.01 27.35 20.81
C SER A 547 -52.86 27.14 22.32
N VAL A 548 -53.75 27.79 23.10
CA VAL A 548 -53.82 27.62 24.57
C VAL A 548 -54.26 26.21 24.95
N ASP A 549 -55.10 25.57 24.13
CA ASP A 549 -55.57 24.21 24.39
C ASP A 549 -54.42 23.21 24.19
N ASP A 550 -53.59 23.40 23.15
CA ASP A 550 -52.36 22.61 22.96
C ASP A 550 -51.35 22.81 24.11
N ALA A 551 -51.30 24.00 24.71
CA ALA A 551 -50.46 24.28 25.87
C ALA A 551 -50.92 23.49 27.11
N VAL A 552 -52.25 23.34 27.29
CA VAL A 552 -52.81 22.48 28.35
C VAL A 552 -52.47 21.02 28.07
N THR A 553 -52.67 20.53 26.84
CA THR A 553 -52.31 19.14 26.48
C THR A 553 -50.82 18.86 26.65
N ALA A 554 -49.93 19.80 26.32
CA ALA A 554 -48.49 19.68 26.57
C ALA A 554 -48.18 19.53 28.07
N LEU A 555 -48.75 20.39 28.92
CA LEU A 555 -48.56 20.32 30.37
C LEU A 555 -49.18 19.04 30.96
N GLU A 556 -50.29 18.54 30.41
CA GLU A 556 -50.90 17.26 30.78
C GLU A 556 -50.03 16.06 30.40
N VAL A 557 -49.35 16.08 29.25
CA VAL A 557 -48.38 15.03 28.85
C VAL A 557 -47.14 15.01 29.74
N LEU A 558 -46.57 16.18 30.09
CA LEU A 558 -45.50 16.24 31.09
C LEU A 558 -45.93 15.71 32.46
N ARG A 559 -47.20 15.94 32.80
CA ARG A 559 -47.85 15.47 34.03
C ARG A 559 -48.17 13.98 34.05
N SER A 560 -48.43 13.33 32.91
CA SER A 560 -48.66 11.87 32.83
C SER A 560 -47.37 11.07 32.83
N ASP A 561 -46.33 11.59 32.19
CA ASP A 561 -45.09 10.85 31.92
C ASP A 561 -44.01 11.11 32.98
N GLU A 562 -44.36 11.81 34.07
CA GLU A 562 -43.47 12.34 35.14
C GLU A 562 -42.24 13.09 34.62
N ALA A 563 -42.29 13.60 33.39
CA ALA A 563 -41.14 14.01 32.58
C ALA A 563 -40.56 15.40 32.93
N GLY A 564 -40.78 15.87 34.16
CA GLY A 564 -40.28 17.15 34.66
C GLY A 564 -41.16 18.35 34.30
N SER A 565 -40.53 19.50 34.03
CA SER A 565 -41.18 20.79 33.78
C SER A 565 -40.53 21.50 32.61
N SER A 566 -41.32 22.21 31.80
CA SER A 566 -40.86 23.07 30.71
C SER A 566 -41.72 24.33 30.61
N GLY A 567 -41.15 25.40 30.04
CA GLY A 567 -41.92 26.57 29.63
C GLY A 567 -42.67 26.30 28.32
N VAL A 568 -43.86 26.89 28.15
CA VAL A 568 -44.63 26.77 26.90
C VAL A 568 -44.94 28.16 26.34
N LEU A 569 -44.52 28.41 25.10
CA LEU A 569 -44.79 29.66 24.38
C LEU A 569 -45.98 29.47 23.43
N VAL A 570 -47.07 30.18 23.67
CA VAL A 570 -48.33 30.01 22.94
C VAL A 570 -48.47 31.01 21.80
N GLY A 571 -48.84 30.51 20.62
CA GLY A 571 -49.18 31.30 19.43
C GLY A 571 -50.46 32.13 19.57
N GLY A 572 -50.81 32.84 18.49
CA GLY A 572 -52.12 33.50 18.36
C GLY A 572 -52.39 34.72 19.26
N ALA A 573 -51.43 35.14 20.09
CA ALA A 573 -51.55 36.34 20.91
C ALA A 573 -51.77 37.62 20.07
N GLN A 574 -52.45 38.63 20.64
CA GLN A 574 -52.62 39.92 19.95
C GLN A 574 -51.36 40.78 20.10
N ALA A 575 -50.73 41.14 18.98
CA ALA A 575 -49.45 41.87 18.98
C ALA A 575 -49.53 43.20 19.73
N ALA A 576 -48.51 43.48 20.55
CA ALA A 576 -48.45 44.68 21.39
C ALA A 576 -48.40 45.98 20.57
N ASP A 577 -49.15 46.99 20.99
CA ASP A 577 -49.20 48.30 20.34
C ASP A 577 -47.91 49.11 20.58
N ARG A 578 -46.97 48.96 19.64
CA ARG A 578 -45.68 49.70 19.63
C ARG A 578 -45.85 51.21 19.42
N SER A 579 -47.02 51.73 19.04
CA SER A 579 -47.21 53.18 18.84
C SER A 579 -47.13 54.00 20.12
N GLN A 580 -47.25 53.34 21.28
CA GLN A 580 -47.15 53.94 22.61
C GLN A 580 -45.75 53.77 23.25
N TRP A 581 -44.79 53.18 22.55
CA TRP A 581 -43.41 53.05 23.02
C TRP A 581 -42.66 54.40 22.88
N PRO A 582 -41.79 54.78 23.84
CA PRO A 582 -41.01 56.02 23.74
C PRO A 582 -39.98 55.95 22.61
N ALA A 583 -39.53 57.09 22.09
CA ALA A 583 -38.35 57.10 21.24
C ALA A 583 -37.09 56.71 22.05
N LEU A 584 -36.21 55.90 21.48
CA LEU A 584 -34.92 55.55 22.09
C LEU A 584 -33.85 56.55 21.65
N ASP A 585 -33.14 57.12 22.63
CA ASP A 585 -32.06 58.09 22.44
C ASP A 585 -30.70 57.47 22.85
N GLY A 586 -29.73 57.48 21.93
CA GLY A 586 -28.40 56.88 22.10
C GLY A 586 -28.26 55.60 21.26
N GLY A 587 -27.27 54.75 21.58
CA GLY A 587 -27.05 53.47 20.89
C GLY A 587 -28.10 52.39 21.14
N ALA A 588 -29.22 52.72 21.81
CA ALA A 588 -30.22 51.76 22.23
C ALA A 588 -31.11 51.29 21.07
N ARG A 589 -31.24 49.96 20.90
CA ARG A 589 -32.18 49.31 19.96
C ARG A 589 -33.28 48.58 20.73
N TRP A 590 -34.46 48.38 20.14
CA TRP A 590 -35.44 47.47 20.73
C TRP A 590 -35.03 46.01 20.52
N ALA A 591 -35.19 45.17 21.54
CA ALA A 591 -34.88 43.74 21.44
C ALA A 591 -35.73 43.01 20.38
N VAL A 592 -36.99 43.41 20.21
CA VAL A 592 -37.86 42.87 19.15
C VAL A 592 -37.39 43.24 17.73
N ASP A 593 -36.53 44.24 17.56
CA ASP A 593 -35.92 44.61 16.27
C ASP A 593 -34.54 43.96 16.07
N LEU A 594 -34.21 42.93 16.87
CA LEU A 594 -32.97 42.14 16.84
C LEU A 594 -33.24 40.62 16.73
N VAL A 595 -34.51 40.19 16.69
CA VAL A 595 -34.93 38.79 16.60
C VAL A 595 -36.02 38.60 15.54
N GLN A 596 -35.92 37.52 14.78
CA GLN A 596 -36.90 37.08 13.79
C GLN A 596 -37.59 35.80 14.30
N ALA A 597 -38.90 35.68 14.01
CA ALA A 597 -39.74 34.58 14.46
C ALA A 597 -40.84 34.28 13.42
N PRO A 598 -41.34 33.03 13.33
CA PRO A 598 -42.50 32.65 12.52
C PRO A 598 -43.75 33.51 12.81
N ASP A 599 -44.61 33.69 11.81
CA ASP A 599 -45.78 34.58 11.89
C ASP A 599 -46.72 34.26 13.06
N ALA A 600 -46.91 32.97 13.39
CA ALA A 600 -47.75 32.51 14.49
C ALA A 600 -47.21 32.90 15.89
N LEU A 601 -45.88 32.95 16.03
CA LEU A 601 -45.19 33.20 17.31
C LEU A 601 -44.72 34.66 17.48
N ARG A 602 -44.56 35.40 16.39
CA ARG A 602 -44.12 36.81 16.42
C ARG A 602 -44.91 37.69 17.39
N PRO A 603 -46.24 37.56 17.56
CA PRO A 603 -46.97 38.34 18.56
C PRO A 603 -46.56 38.03 20.00
N ALA A 604 -46.37 36.74 20.34
CA ALA A 604 -45.97 36.29 21.66
C ALA A 604 -44.53 36.69 22.00
N VAL A 605 -43.60 36.57 21.03
CA VAL A 605 -42.22 37.06 21.13
C VAL A 605 -42.19 38.59 21.33
N THR A 606 -43.01 39.33 20.59
CA THR A 606 -43.18 40.78 20.74
C THR A 606 -43.70 41.16 22.14
N GLN A 607 -44.56 40.33 22.73
CA GLN A 607 -45.12 40.54 24.06
C GLN A 607 -44.12 40.22 25.18
N ALA A 608 -43.33 39.15 25.06
CA ALA A 608 -42.23 38.83 25.99
C ALA A 608 -41.21 39.99 26.06
N LEU A 609 -40.86 40.53 24.89
CA LEU A 609 -39.94 41.65 24.71
C LEU A 609 -40.59 43.04 24.83
N ASP A 610 -41.82 43.18 25.36
CA ASP A 610 -42.49 44.48 25.46
C ASP A 610 -41.63 45.50 26.23
N LYS A 611 -41.40 46.65 25.57
CA LYS A 611 -40.60 47.78 26.05
C LYS A 611 -39.22 47.36 26.59
N LEU A 612 -38.58 46.36 25.98
CA LEU A 612 -37.23 45.91 26.31
C LEU A 612 -36.22 46.37 25.24
N ALA A 613 -35.22 47.15 25.64
CA ALA A 613 -34.20 47.72 24.76
C ALA A 613 -32.80 47.19 25.09
N VAL A 614 -32.01 46.87 24.07
CA VAL A 614 -30.60 46.49 24.19
C VAL A 614 -29.72 47.75 24.20
N VAL A 615 -28.71 47.78 25.08
CA VAL A 615 -27.76 48.88 25.27
C VAL A 615 -26.34 48.37 25.53
N ASP A 616 -25.33 49.22 25.35
CA ASP A 616 -23.92 48.83 25.45
C ASP A 616 -23.49 48.44 26.89
N ASP A 617 -23.92 49.20 27.91
CA ASP A 617 -23.48 48.99 29.30
C ASP A 617 -24.52 49.34 30.38
N LEU A 618 -24.22 48.98 31.63
CA LEU A 618 -25.05 49.26 32.81
C LEU A 618 -25.27 50.76 33.09
N SER A 619 -24.38 51.64 32.62
CA SER A 619 -24.52 53.10 32.74
C SER A 619 -25.55 53.63 31.74
N ALA A 620 -25.51 53.14 30.49
CA ALA A 620 -26.51 53.39 29.47
C ALA A 620 -27.87 52.82 29.88
N ALA A 621 -27.91 51.60 30.41
CA ALA A 621 -29.13 50.97 30.95
C ALA A 621 -29.76 51.84 32.04
N LYS A 622 -28.97 52.24 33.04
CA LYS A 622 -29.40 53.13 34.13
C LYS A 622 -29.87 54.50 33.61
N ALA A 623 -29.19 55.07 32.62
CA ALA A 623 -29.56 56.35 32.02
C ALA A 623 -30.82 56.28 31.15
N LEU A 624 -31.15 55.11 30.59
CA LEU A 624 -32.39 54.87 29.84
C LEU A 624 -33.58 54.67 30.79
N VAL A 625 -33.46 53.75 31.75
CA VAL A 625 -34.50 53.44 32.77
C VAL A 625 -34.84 54.67 33.62
N ALA A 626 -33.86 55.51 33.96
CA ALA A 626 -34.11 56.76 34.70
C ALA A 626 -34.86 57.83 33.88
N ARG A 627 -34.81 57.79 32.54
CA ARG A 627 -35.59 58.67 31.64
C ARG A 627 -36.97 58.09 31.32
N HIS A 628 -37.05 56.76 31.20
CA HIS A 628 -38.27 56.03 30.87
C HIS A 628 -38.47 54.86 31.86
N PRO A 629 -39.06 55.09 33.04
CA PRO A 629 -39.27 54.05 34.06
C PRO A 629 -40.15 52.88 33.59
N GLN A 630 -40.89 53.06 32.48
CA GLN A 630 -41.70 52.05 31.80
C GLN A 630 -40.93 51.18 30.79
N VAL A 631 -39.61 51.36 30.66
CA VAL A 631 -38.71 50.60 29.77
C VAL A 631 -37.79 49.71 30.60
N ARG A 632 -37.55 48.49 30.12
CA ARG A 632 -36.49 47.59 30.57
C ARG A 632 -35.29 47.75 29.64
N ALA A 633 -34.09 47.81 30.19
CA ALA A 633 -32.85 47.81 29.42
C ALA A 633 -32.09 46.49 29.66
N VAL A 634 -31.47 45.91 28.64
CA VAL A 634 -30.54 44.78 28.77
C VAL A 634 -29.19 45.16 28.19
N THR A 635 -28.10 44.83 28.87
CA THR A 635 -26.75 45.06 28.34
C THR A 635 -26.37 44.02 27.29
N THR A 636 -25.38 44.30 26.43
CA THR A 636 -24.78 43.29 25.54
C THR A 636 -24.21 42.08 26.31
N ASN A 637 -23.97 42.24 27.62
CA ASN A 637 -23.44 41.22 28.52
C ASN A 637 -24.56 40.48 29.30
N GLY A 638 -25.84 40.73 29.01
CA GLY A 638 -26.97 40.03 29.61
C GLY A 638 -27.52 40.62 30.92
N ASP A 639 -27.04 41.78 31.39
CA ASP A 639 -27.61 42.41 32.60
C ASP A 639 -28.95 43.11 32.26
N VAL A 640 -30.06 42.60 32.79
CA VAL A 640 -31.40 43.19 32.65
C VAL A 640 -31.69 44.16 33.81
N LEU A 641 -31.99 45.41 33.49
CA LEU A 641 -32.31 46.48 34.44
C LEU A 641 -33.67 47.13 34.11
N GLY A 642 -34.57 47.17 35.08
CA GLY A 642 -35.82 47.94 35.04
C GLY A 642 -35.99 48.80 36.29
N ALA A 643 -37.03 49.64 36.33
CA ALA A 643 -37.24 50.58 37.44
C ALA A 643 -37.60 49.92 38.79
N THR A 644 -38.02 48.65 38.78
CA THR A 644 -38.50 47.89 39.95
C THR A 644 -37.85 46.52 40.12
N TRP A 645 -36.99 46.10 39.19
CA TRP A 645 -36.43 44.75 39.10
C TRP A 645 -35.12 44.77 38.32
N ALA A 646 -34.15 43.94 38.69
CA ALA A 646 -32.87 43.80 37.99
C ALA A 646 -32.31 42.37 38.15
N VAL A 647 -31.65 41.87 37.12
CA VAL A 647 -30.98 40.56 37.04
C VAL A 647 -29.67 40.76 36.28
N GLY A 648 -28.58 40.17 36.75
CA GLY A 648 -27.26 40.30 36.12
C GLY A 648 -26.15 39.70 36.98
N GLY A 649 -24.98 39.49 36.38
CA GLY A 649 -23.84 38.80 37.00
C GLY A 649 -23.26 37.69 36.12
N SER A 650 -22.02 37.27 36.43
CA SER A 650 -21.28 36.28 35.65
C SER A 650 -21.71 34.85 36.00
N GLY A 651 -22.75 34.35 35.31
CA GLY A 651 -23.03 32.92 35.22
C GLY A 651 -22.30 32.30 34.02
N ASP A 652 -21.53 31.24 34.24
CA ASP A 652 -20.68 30.58 33.22
C ASP A 652 -21.48 29.59 32.33
N ASN A 653 -22.81 29.63 32.39
CA ASN A 653 -23.72 28.76 31.65
C ASN A 653 -24.21 29.47 30.38
N GLN A 654 -23.73 29.04 29.21
CA GLN A 654 -24.25 29.50 27.91
C GLN A 654 -25.75 29.17 27.78
N SER A 655 -26.52 30.10 27.21
CA SER A 655 -27.95 29.90 26.98
C SER A 655 -28.20 28.91 25.83
N THR A 656 -29.30 28.16 25.89
CA THR A 656 -29.78 27.29 24.79
C THR A 656 -29.86 28.03 23.44
N LEU A 657 -30.19 29.33 23.47
CA LEU A 657 -30.22 30.20 22.28
C LEU A 657 -28.81 30.51 21.72
N GLU A 658 -27.82 30.68 22.60
CA GLU A 658 -26.41 30.90 22.21
C GLU A 658 -25.79 29.61 21.65
N VAL A 659 -26.09 28.46 22.26
CA VAL A 659 -25.64 27.15 21.79
C VAL A 659 -26.26 26.82 20.43
N GLN A 660 -27.54 27.10 20.21
CA GLN A 660 -28.19 26.93 18.90
C GLN A 660 -27.54 27.83 17.84
N ALA A 661 -27.33 29.12 18.11
CA ALA A 661 -26.65 30.02 17.17
C ALA A 661 -25.22 29.53 16.83
N ALA A 662 -24.51 28.94 17.79
CA ALA A 662 -23.18 28.36 17.57
C ALA A 662 -23.21 27.01 16.80
N VAL A 663 -24.32 26.27 16.82
CA VAL A 663 -24.58 25.14 15.91
C VAL A 663 -24.82 25.67 14.50
N ASP A 664 -25.73 26.62 14.33
CA ASP A 664 -26.10 27.19 13.02
C ASP A 664 -24.89 27.82 12.29
N GLU A 665 -23.99 28.49 13.02
CA GLU A 665 -22.71 28.98 12.50
C GLU A 665 -21.79 27.83 12.05
N ALA A 666 -21.64 26.81 12.89
CA ALA A 666 -20.77 25.66 12.59
C ALA A 666 -21.30 24.80 11.44
N GLU A 667 -22.62 24.70 11.25
CA GLU A 667 -23.23 24.06 10.07
C GLU A 667 -23.03 24.86 8.78
N GLN A 668 -23.09 26.20 8.86
CA GLN A 668 -22.80 27.06 7.70
C GLN A 668 -21.34 26.96 7.25
N GLU A 669 -20.38 26.98 8.19
CA GLU A 669 -18.96 26.77 7.89
C GLU A 669 -18.66 25.35 7.42
N LEU A 670 -19.31 24.33 8.00
CA LEU A 670 -19.24 22.96 7.50
C LEU A 670 -19.71 22.87 6.05
N ALA A 671 -20.83 23.50 5.70
CA ALA A 671 -21.34 23.54 4.32
C ALA A 671 -20.42 24.34 3.39
N ALA A 672 -19.76 25.40 3.88
CA ALA A 672 -18.78 26.16 3.12
C ALA A 672 -17.50 25.36 2.84
N ALA A 673 -17.02 24.59 3.82
CA ALA A 673 -15.88 23.69 3.67
C ALA A 673 -16.21 22.53 2.70
N GLN A 674 -17.41 21.95 2.77
CA GLN A 674 -17.86 20.92 1.81
C GLN A 674 -17.87 21.43 0.37
N ARG A 675 -18.40 22.63 0.11
CA ARG A 675 -18.35 23.26 -1.23
C ARG A 675 -16.91 23.55 -1.70
N ARG A 676 -15.98 23.85 -0.79
CA ARG A 676 -14.55 23.98 -1.13
C ARG A 676 -13.94 22.63 -1.51
N LEU A 677 -14.28 21.54 -0.82
CA LEU A 677 -13.79 20.19 -1.16
C LEU A 677 -14.27 19.74 -2.54
N GLU A 678 -15.54 20.02 -2.90
CA GLU A 678 -16.06 19.79 -4.26
C GLU A 678 -15.27 20.56 -5.32
N GLN A 679 -14.92 21.82 -5.06
CA GLN A 679 -14.12 22.64 -5.98
C GLN A 679 -12.67 22.14 -6.10
N HIS A 680 -12.02 21.77 -4.99
CA HIS A 680 -10.66 21.25 -4.99
C HIS A 680 -10.56 19.88 -5.68
N SER A 681 -11.51 18.97 -5.43
CA SER A 681 -11.53 17.64 -6.05
C SER A 681 -11.80 17.71 -7.56
N ALA A 682 -12.71 18.57 -8.03
CA ALA A 682 -12.94 18.80 -9.46
C ALA A 682 -11.71 19.44 -10.16
N ALA A 683 -11.06 20.42 -9.51
CA ALA A 683 -9.82 21.01 -10.03
C ALA A 683 -8.68 19.98 -10.09
N LEU A 684 -8.62 19.07 -9.12
CA LEU A 684 -7.62 18.02 -9.02
C LEU A 684 -7.83 16.90 -10.06
N GLU A 685 -9.07 16.57 -10.41
CA GLU A 685 -9.36 15.68 -11.55
C GLU A 685 -8.87 16.29 -12.87
N GLY A 686 -9.15 17.58 -13.10
CA GLY A 686 -8.63 18.32 -14.25
C GLY A 686 -7.09 18.34 -14.31
N ALA A 687 -6.43 18.69 -13.19
CA ALA A 687 -4.96 18.73 -13.12
C ALA A 687 -4.31 17.35 -13.32
N ARG A 688 -4.96 16.25 -12.87
CA ARG A 688 -4.49 14.87 -13.12
C ARG A 688 -4.63 14.48 -14.60
N ALA A 689 -5.68 14.93 -15.29
CA ALA A 689 -5.84 14.71 -16.72
C ALA A 689 -4.79 15.50 -17.54
N GLU A 690 -4.47 16.73 -17.11
CA GLU A 690 -3.39 17.53 -17.68
C GLU A 690 -2.02 16.88 -17.46
N GLU A 691 -1.70 16.44 -16.22
CA GLU A 691 -0.46 15.71 -15.91
C GLU A 691 -0.30 14.46 -16.78
N GLN A 692 -1.36 13.66 -16.93
CA GLN A 692 -1.35 12.47 -17.78
C GLN A 692 -1.08 12.83 -19.25
N THR A 693 -1.75 13.87 -19.78
CA THR A 693 -1.58 14.34 -21.16
C THR A 693 -0.15 14.83 -21.44
N SER A 694 0.47 15.54 -20.50
CA SER A 694 1.87 15.94 -20.59
C SER A 694 2.82 14.75 -20.49
N ARG A 695 2.53 13.75 -19.64
CA ARG A 695 3.34 12.51 -19.52
C ARG A 695 3.31 11.68 -20.80
N ASP A 696 2.14 11.56 -21.44
CA ASP A 696 2.01 10.95 -22.75
C ASP A 696 2.80 11.73 -23.81
N SER A 697 2.72 13.07 -23.81
CA SER A 697 3.47 13.94 -24.73
C SER A 697 5.00 13.79 -24.60
N VAL A 698 5.51 13.60 -23.37
CA VAL A 698 6.94 13.31 -23.13
C VAL A 698 7.34 11.94 -23.69
N ARG A 699 6.52 10.90 -23.53
CA ARG A 699 6.78 9.57 -24.11
C ARG A 699 6.85 9.68 -25.64
N ASP A 700 5.83 10.26 -26.26
CA ASP A 700 5.70 10.31 -27.72
C ASP A 700 6.85 11.11 -28.36
N ALA A 701 7.34 12.16 -27.69
CA ALA A 701 8.56 12.88 -28.10
C ALA A 701 9.83 12.00 -27.95
N GLN A 702 9.96 11.25 -26.84
CA GLN A 702 11.09 10.35 -26.61
C GLN A 702 11.11 9.15 -27.59
N GLU A 703 9.96 8.67 -28.04
CA GLU A 703 9.84 7.67 -29.10
C GLU A 703 10.29 8.23 -30.46
N GLN A 704 9.86 9.45 -30.81
CA GLN A 704 10.33 10.13 -32.03
C GLN A 704 11.86 10.36 -32.04
N ILE A 705 12.46 10.71 -30.89
CA ILE A 705 13.91 10.80 -30.72
C ILE A 705 14.59 9.44 -30.94
N ASN A 706 14.03 8.35 -30.41
CA ASN A 706 14.57 7.01 -30.59
C ASN A 706 14.53 6.56 -32.06
N GLU A 707 13.44 6.83 -32.79
CA GLU A 707 13.35 6.56 -34.23
C GLU A 707 14.32 7.42 -35.05
N ALA A 708 14.52 8.69 -34.70
CA ALA A 708 15.52 9.55 -35.33
C ALA A 708 16.95 9.02 -35.11
N ASN A 709 17.29 8.62 -33.88
CA ASN A 709 18.59 8.03 -33.57
C ASN A 709 18.86 6.71 -34.33
N VAL A 710 17.86 5.84 -34.49
CA VAL A 710 17.99 4.61 -35.28
C VAL A 710 18.14 4.90 -36.78
N ARG A 711 17.47 5.94 -37.31
CA ARG A 711 17.67 6.40 -38.70
C ARG A 711 19.08 6.96 -38.90
N ASN A 712 19.54 7.82 -38.00
CA ASN A 712 20.86 8.47 -38.09
C ASN A 712 22.00 7.45 -38.00
N ALA A 713 21.92 6.48 -37.07
CA ALA A 713 22.91 5.40 -36.96
C ALA A 713 23.06 4.60 -38.28
N ARG A 714 21.94 4.27 -38.95
CA ARG A 714 21.96 3.60 -40.27
C ARG A 714 22.53 4.48 -41.38
N SER A 715 22.26 5.79 -41.33
CA SER A 715 22.84 6.75 -42.28
C SER A 715 24.37 6.82 -42.15
N SER A 716 24.87 6.97 -40.91
CA SER A 716 26.31 7.00 -40.61
C SER A 716 27.01 5.70 -41.00
N GLU A 717 26.40 4.53 -40.77
CA GLU A 717 26.95 3.23 -41.18
C GLU A 717 27.04 3.10 -42.71
N ARG A 718 25.99 3.54 -43.45
CA ARG A 718 25.97 3.58 -44.92
C ARG A 718 27.06 4.50 -45.47
N LEU A 719 27.21 5.70 -44.89
CA LEU A 719 28.26 6.65 -45.24
C LEU A 719 29.66 6.09 -45.02
N ALA A 720 29.90 5.50 -43.85
CA ALA A 720 31.18 4.88 -43.52
C ALA A 720 31.51 3.65 -44.39
N SER A 721 30.53 3.03 -45.07
CA SER A 721 30.81 2.05 -46.15
C SER A 721 31.28 2.75 -47.42
N LEU A 722 30.47 3.69 -47.93
CA LEU A 722 30.72 4.37 -49.20
C LEU A 722 32.05 5.15 -49.20
N GLU A 723 32.44 5.73 -48.07
CA GLU A 723 33.75 6.38 -47.89
C GLU A 723 34.92 5.41 -48.08
N ARG A 724 34.82 4.20 -47.51
CA ARG A 724 35.83 3.14 -47.65
C ARG A 724 35.90 2.63 -49.09
N ASP A 725 34.74 2.46 -49.72
CA ASP A 725 34.63 1.99 -51.10
C ASP A 725 35.28 3.00 -52.07
N ALA A 726 34.94 4.29 -51.98
CA ALA A 726 35.52 5.37 -52.77
C ALA A 726 37.04 5.54 -52.54
N THR A 727 37.48 5.45 -51.28
CA THR A 727 38.92 5.49 -50.93
C THR A 727 39.67 4.30 -51.55
N SER A 728 39.09 3.10 -51.52
CA SER A 728 39.72 1.88 -52.04
C SER A 728 39.89 1.91 -53.56
N ALA A 729 38.88 2.38 -54.29
CA ALA A 729 38.90 2.53 -55.75
C ALA A 729 39.89 3.61 -56.19
N THR A 730 39.91 4.77 -55.51
CA THR A 730 40.89 5.83 -55.76
C THR A 730 42.34 5.34 -55.59
N ALA A 731 42.59 4.51 -54.56
CA ALA A 731 43.89 3.89 -54.36
C ALA A 731 44.24 2.84 -55.42
N GLU A 732 43.27 2.20 -56.08
CA GLU A 732 43.48 1.27 -57.20
C GLU A 732 43.94 1.99 -58.47
N VAL A 733 43.24 3.08 -58.81
CA VAL A 733 43.59 3.98 -59.93
C VAL A 733 45.05 4.45 -59.83
N GLN A 734 45.47 4.88 -58.63
CA GLN A 734 46.84 5.35 -58.42
C GLN A 734 47.89 4.26 -58.68
N ARG A 735 47.66 3.02 -58.21
CA ARG A 735 48.58 1.89 -58.43
C ARG A 735 48.74 1.54 -59.91
N LEU A 736 47.66 1.63 -60.70
CA LEU A 736 47.68 1.32 -62.13
C LEU A 736 48.41 2.39 -62.95
N ARG A 737 48.29 3.69 -62.58
CA ARG A 737 49.09 4.78 -63.19
C ARG A 737 50.58 4.54 -63.00
N GLU A 738 51.00 4.32 -61.75
CA GLU A 738 52.40 4.06 -61.40
C GLU A 738 52.98 2.77 -62.03
N GLN A 739 52.14 1.84 -62.49
CA GLN A 739 52.58 0.68 -63.27
C GLN A 739 52.78 1.04 -64.75
N ARG A 740 51.84 1.76 -65.35
CA ARG A 740 51.89 2.13 -66.78
C ARG A 740 53.10 3.00 -67.11
N GLU A 741 53.36 4.02 -66.30
CA GLU A 741 54.50 4.96 -66.48
C GLU A 741 55.86 4.24 -66.54
N LYS A 742 56.02 3.16 -65.75
CA LYS A 742 57.25 2.35 -65.73
C LYS A 742 57.45 1.53 -67.00
N VAL A 743 56.37 1.09 -67.64
CA VAL A 743 56.43 0.36 -68.91
C VAL A 743 56.64 1.33 -70.08
N GLU A 744 56.00 2.50 -70.06
CA GLU A 744 56.19 3.58 -71.03
C GLU A 744 57.67 3.97 -71.17
N ALA A 745 58.35 4.28 -70.05
CA ALA A 745 59.78 4.59 -70.03
C ALA A 745 60.67 3.43 -70.54
N SER A 746 60.26 2.17 -70.33
CA SER A 746 61.00 1.00 -70.84
C SER A 746 60.89 0.82 -72.36
N ARG A 747 59.82 1.34 -72.97
CA ARG A 747 59.56 1.26 -74.41
C ARG A 747 60.32 2.33 -75.19
N GLU A 748 60.44 3.53 -74.63
CA GLU A 748 61.17 4.65 -75.22
C GLU A 748 62.65 4.28 -75.47
N LEU A 749 63.34 3.79 -74.44
CA LEU A 749 64.72 3.29 -74.52
C LEU A 749 64.92 2.15 -75.55
N ALA A 750 63.89 1.36 -75.83
CA ALA A 750 63.94 0.28 -76.80
C ALA A 750 63.77 0.76 -78.26
N LEU A 751 63.15 1.93 -78.47
CA LEU A 751 62.97 2.54 -79.79
C LEU A 751 64.20 3.34 -80.21
N GLU A 752 64.84 4.08 -79.30
CA GLU A 752 66.11 4.78 -79.55
C GLU A 752 67.20 3.80 -80.05
N GLN A 753 67.33 2.66 -79.38
CA GLN A 753 68.28 1.59 -79.73
C GLN A 753 67.97 0.90 -81.06
N LEU A 754 66.74 1.02 -81.58
CA LEU A 754 66.38 0.46 -82.90
C LEU A 754 66.85 1.39 -84.02
N ALA A 755 66.59 2.70 -83.88
CA ALA A 755 66.92 3.70 -84.91
C ALA A 755 68.43 3.74 -85.22
N GLU A 756 69.28 3.72 -84.18
CA GLU A 756 70.75 3.73 -84.35
C GLU A 756 71.27 2.54 -85.17
N LEU A 757 70.62 1.37 -85.05
CA LEU A 757 71.01 0.15 -85.76
C LEU A 757 70.53 0.13 -87.21
N GLU A 758 69.40 0.78 -87.52
CA GLU A 758 68.83 0.84 -88.87
C GLU A 758 69.59 1.83 -89.77
N GLU A 759 69.95 3.02 -89.27
CA GLU A 759 70.73 4.02 -90.01
C GLU A 759 72.10 3.46 -90.46
N ARG A 760 72.77 2.74 -89.56
CA ARG A 760 74.10 2.15 -89.77
C ARG A 760 74.12 1.01 -90.80
N LEU A 761 72.96 0.45 -91.14
CA LEU A 761 72.82 -0.56 -92.19
C LEU A 761 72.69 0.07 -93.58
N ALA A 762 71.87 1.12 -93.72
CA ALA A 762 71.55 1.75 -95.00
C ALA A 762 72.77 2.42 -95.69
N ALA A 763 73.74 2.92 -94.91
CA ALA A 763 74.93 3.58 -95.43
C ALA A 763 75.87 2.66 -96.23
N VAL A 764 75.72 1.32 -96.14
CA VAL A 764 76.68 0.35 -96.70
C VAL A 764 76.28 -0.17 -98.09
N GLU A 765 75.04 0.08 -98.54
CA GLU A 765 74.47 -0.61 -99.72
C GLU A 765 74.60 0.16 -101.06
N ASN A 766 75.06 1.41 -101.06
CA ASN A 766 74.68 2.40 -102.10
C ASN A 766 75.72 2.78 -103.19
N GLU A 767 76.98 2.32 -103.18
CA GLU A 767 78.00 2.76 -104.16
C GLU A 767 78.72 1.63 -104.93
N GLN A 768 78.71 1.68 -106.27
CA GLN A 768 79.51 0.83 -107.17
C GLN A 768 79.86 1.53 -108.51
N ALA A 769 81.00 1.14 -109.11
CA ALA A 769 81.41 1.21 -110.54
C ALA A 769 82.41 2.31 -111.05
N GLU A 770 83.41 1.79 -111.80
CA GLU A 770 84.18 2.35 -112.95
C GLU A 770 85.28 3.44 -112.78
N GLN A 771 85.95 3.78 -113.90
CA GLN A 771 87.39 4.14 -114.05
C GLN A 771 87.64 5.17 -115.21
N ALA A 772 88.82 5.73 -115.56
CA ALA A 772 90.24 5.45 -115.24
C ALA A 772 91.16 6.72 -115.16
N GLU A 773 92.39 6.54 -114.68
CA GLU A 773 93.48 7.49 -114.31
C GLU A 773 93.87 8.64 -115.29
N PRO A 774 94.00 9.87 -114.77
CA PRO A 774 95.13 10.76 -115.11
C PRO A 774 95.76 11.51 -113.89
N ASP A 775 96.94 12.09 -114.15
CA ASP A 775 97.74 13.15 -113.47
C ASP A 775 97.54 13.48 -111.96
N THR A 776 98.64 13.60 -111.21
CA THR A 776 98.65 13.74 -109.74
C THR A 776 99.15 15.09 -109.19
N ASP A 777 99.82 15.92 -109.99
CA ASP A 777 100.60 17.07 -109.46
C ASP A 777 99.75 18.13 -108.73
N VAL A 778 98.49 18.31 -109.10
CA VAL A 778 97.55 19.23 -108.40
C VAL A 778 97.03 18.61 -107.11
N ARG A 779 96.70 17.31 -107.15
CA ARG A 779 96.10 16.54 -106.05
C ARG A 779 97.02 16.47 -104.84
N ASP A 780 98.30 16.22 -105.05
CA ASP A 780 99.27 16.05 -103.96
C ASP A 780 99.54 17.36 -103.20
N ARG A 781 99.45 18.54 -103.84
CA ARG A 781 99.58 19.84 -103.15
C ARG A 781 98.42 20.10 -102.20
N VAL A 782 97.19 20.05 -102.72
CA VAL A 782 95.99 20.32 -101.90
C VAL A 782 95.79 19.23 -100.84
N GLY A 783 96.25 17.99 -101.11
CA GLY A 783 96.26 16.90 -100.13
C GLY A 783 97.14 17.18 -98.89
N GLN A 784 98.26 17.91 -99.04
CA GLN A 784 99.09 18.30 -97.89
C GLN A 784 98.41 19.40 -97.05
N GLU A 785 97.80 20.39 -97.70
CA GLU A 785 97.06 21.48 -97.04
C GLU A 785 95.80 20.96 -96.33
N LEU A 786 95.04 20.06 -96.96
CA LEU A 786 93.93 19.35 -96.34
C LEU A 786 94.40 18.45 -95.17
N GLY A 787 95.61 17.89 -95.25
CA GLY A 787 96.21 17.09 -94.19
C GLY A 787 96.44 17.86 -92.89
N THR A 788 96.86 19.12 -92.96
CA THR A 788 97.06 19.94 -91.74
C THR A 788 95.73 20.39 -91.14
N VAL A 789 94.74 20.75 -91.96
CA VAL A 789 93.42 21.17 -91.46
C VAL A 789 92.61 19.97 -90.91
N ARG A 790 92.76 18.76 -91.46
CA ARG A 790 92.20 17.53 -90.86
C ARG A 790 92.79 17.21 -89.47
N GLN A 791 94.05 17.56 -89.21
CA GLN A 791 94.63 17.44 -87.86
C GLN A 791 94.03 18.48 -86.91
N GLN A 792 93.90 19.73 -87.35
CA GLN A 792 93.20 20.78 -86.58
C GLN A 792 91.74 20.37 -86.28
N GLU A 793 91.05 19.72 -87.21
CA GLU A 793 89.68 19.24 -87.00
C GLU A 793 89.63 18.14 -85.93
N MET A 794 90.58 17.21 -85.92
CA MET A 794 90.72 16.20 -84.86
C MET A 794 90.94 16.84 -83.48
N ASP A 795 91.82 17.85 -83.41
CA ASP A 795 92.17 18.52 -82.17
C ASP A 795 90.98 19.36 -81.63
N SER A 796 90.25 20.08 -82.50
CA SER A 796 89.00 20.77 -82.15
C SER A 796 87.87 19.82 -81.76
N ARG A 797 87.72 18.67 -82.45
CA ARG A 797 86.74 17.61 -82.06
C ARG A 797 87.06 17.03 -80.68
N LEU A 798 88.34 16.89 -80.33
CA LEU A 798 88.76 16.43 -79.00
C LEU A 798 88.49 17.49 -77.92
N ALA A 799 88.69 18.78 -78.24
CA ALA A 799 88.34 19.89 -77.35
C ALA A 799 86.84 19.92 -77.04
N VAL A 800 85.96 19.86 -78.07
CA VAL A 800 84.49 19.79 -77.88
C VAL A 800 84.09 18.64 -76.97
N ARG A 801 84.61 17.42 -77.20
CA ARG A 801 84.30 16.26 -76.35
C ARG A 801 84.76 16.45 -74.91
N THR A 802 85.93 17.05 -74.71
CA THR A 802 86.52 17.29 -73.39
C THR A 802 85.75 18.36 -72.61
N ALA A 803 85.22 19.38 -73.28
CA ALA A 803 84.30 20.35 -72.69
C ALA A 803 82.94 19.71 -72.37
N GLU A 804 82.36 18.93 -73.29
CA GLU A 804 81.07 18.26 -73.06
C GLU A 804 81.11 17.23 -71.92
N GLU A 805 82.18 16.44 -71.79
CA GLU A 805 82.34 15.50 -70.67
C GLU A 805 82.45 16.24 -69.33
N GLN A 806 83.10 17.40 -69.30
CA GLN A 806 83.18 18.23 -68.10
C GLN A 806 81.83 18.86 -67.74
N ALA A 807 81.10 19.44 -68.71
CA ALA A 807 79.76 19.99 -68.49
C ALA A 807 78.78 18.93 -67.96
N ARG A 808 78.72 17.75 -68.59
CA ARG A 808 77.91 16.60 -68.14
C ARG A 808 78.27 16.12 -66.73
N SER A 809 79.51 16.34 -66.27
CA SER A 809 79.95 15.94 -64.93
C SER A 809 79.36 16.79 -63.80
N VAL A 810 78.87 18.01 -64.09
CA VAL A 810 78.22 18.91 -63.11
C VAL A 810 76.71 19.03 -63.31
N GLN A 811 76.23 18.77 -64.52
CA GLN A 811 74.84 18.98 -64.95
C GLN A 811 73.79 18.53 -63.93
N GLY A 812 72.91 19.45 -63.51
CA GLY A 812 71.76 19.17 -62.65
C GLY A 812 72.06 18.90 -61.16
N LYS A 813 73.33 18.89 -60.73
CA LYS A 813 73.69 18.77 -59.31
C LYS A 813 73.19 19.95 -58.47
N ALA A 814 73.19 21.16 -59.03
CA ALA A 814 72.66 22.35 -58.37
C ALA A 814 71.20 22.16 -57.93
N ASP A 815 70.35 21.59 -58.79
CA ASP A 815 68.94 21.36 -58.47
C ASP A 815 68.74 20.18 -57.51
N GLN A 816 69.65 19.20 -57.48
CA GLN A 816 69.65 18.18 -56.43
C GLN A 816 69.90 18.81 -55.05
N LEU A 817 70.89 19.70 -54.95
CA LEU A 817 71.23 20.42 -53.71
C LEU A 817 70.11 21.38 -53.26
N ARG A 818 69.52 22.16 -54.19
CA ARG A 818 68.34 23.02 -53.92
C ARG A 818 67.15 22.22 -53.36
N ARG A 819 66.89 21.02 -53.91
CA ARG A 819 65.83 20.12 -53.40
C ARG A 819 66.13 19.62 -51.98
N GLN A 820 67.38 19.31 -51.66
CA GLN A 820 67.80 18.92 -50.31
C GLN A 820 67.68 20.08 -49.31
N ALA A 821 68.13 21.29 -49.66
CA ALA A 821 67.98 22.49 -48.84
C ALA A 821 66.51 22.77 -48.48
N ARG A 822 65.61 22.65 -49.48
CA ARG A 822 64.16 22.81 -49.28
C ARG A 822 63.57 21.76 -48.35
N GLN A 823 63.93 20.48 -48.52
CA GLN A 823 63.46 19.40 -47.64
C GLN A 823 63.89 19.59 -46.19
N GLU A 824 65.14 20.00 -45.95
CA GLU A 824 65.66 20.31 -44.61
C GLU A 824 64.95 21.53 -43.99
N ARG A 825 64.69 22.61 -44.76
CA ARG A 825 63.86 23.73 -44.27
C ARG A 825 62.45 23.28 -43.86
N GLU A 826 61.78 22.51 -44.71
CA GLU A 826 60.44 22.01 -44.43
C GLU A 826 60.44 21.02 -43.23
N ALA A 827 61.52 20.26 -43.02
CA ALA A 827 61.71 19.41 -41.85
C ALA A 827 61.90 20.24 -40.57
N ARG A 828 62.83 21.20 -40.57
CA ARG A 828 63.09 22.12 -39.44
C ARG A 828 61.86 22.92 -39.04
N ALA A 829 61.13 23.50 -40.00
CA ALA A 829 59.91 24.26 -39.72
C ALA A 829 58.82 23.40 -39.04
N ARG A 830 58.67 22.13 -39.44
CA ARG A 830 57.77 21.16 -38.80
C ARG A 830 58.26 20.77 -37.39
N ALA A 831 59.55 20.53 -37.21
CA ALA A 831 60.14 20.24 -35.90
C ALA A 831 59.97 21.41 -34.91
N GLU A 832 60.26 22.66 -35.33
CA GLU A 832 60.01 23.84 -34.50
C GLU A 832 58.52 24.02 -34.14
N ALA A 833 57.61 23.77 -35.09
CA ALA A 833 56.18 23.84 -34.82
C ALA A 833 55.75 22.81 -33.76
N GLN A 834 56.28 21.59 -33.82
CA GLN A 834 56.07 20.57 -32.79
C GLN A 834 56.66 20.95 -31.44
N VAL A 835 57.87 21.54 -31.40
CA VAL A 835 58.48 22.04 -30.16
C VAL A 835 57.64 23.17 -29.55
N ARG A 836 57.26 24.19 -30.34
CA ARG A 836 56.37 25.28 -29.89
C ARG A 836 55.02 24.78 -29.37
N ALA A 837 54.45 23.74 -30.00
CA ALA A 837 53.22 23.10 -29.53
C ALA A 837 53.43 22.33 -28.21
N ARG A 838 54.51 21.57 -28.08
CA ARG A 838 54.88 20.84 -26.85
C ARG A 838 55.16 21.80 -25.69
N GLU A 839 55.91 22.88 -25.89
CA GLU A 839 56.15 23.92 -24.88
C GLU A 839 54.84 24.56 -24.39
N ARG A 840 53.91 24.87 -25.30
CA ARG A 840 52.58 25.38 -24.94
C ARG A 840 51.80 24.34 -24.14
N GLY A 841 51.83 23.07 -24.54
CA GLY A 841 51.22 21.96 -23.82
C GLY A 841 51.79 21.77 -22.41
N ALA A 842 53.12 21.78 -22.25
CA ALA A 842 53.80 21.68 -20.96
C ALA A 842 53.46 22.87 -20.05
N ARG A 843 53.40 24.10 -20.60
CA ARG A 843 53.00 25.31 -19.87
C ARG A 843 51.57 25.23 -19.35
N VAL A 844 50.64 24.71 -20.16
CA VAL A 844 49.24 24.46 -19.75
C VAL A 844 49.18 23.34 -18.71
N ALA A 845 49.86 22.20 -18.91
CA ALA A 845 49.90 21.10 -17.96
C ALA A 845 50.44 21.54 -16.59
N LYS A 846 51.51 22.34 -16.56
CA LYS A 846 52.08 22.93 -15.33
C LYS A 846 51.11 23.88 -14.62
N ALA A 847 50.35 24.69 -15.36
CA ALA A 847 49.33 25.55 -14.78
C ALA A 847 48.16 24.74 -14.19
N VAL A 848 47.75 23.64 -14.84
CA VAL A 848 46.73 22.73 -14.33
C VAL A 848 47.21 22.00 -13.07
N VAL A 849 48.46 21.52 -13.02
CA VAL A 849 49.05 20.91 -11.81
C VAL A 849 48.98 21.85 -10.62
N ALA A 850 49.48 23.09 -10.75
CA ALA A 850 49.47 24.08 -9.66
C ALA A 850 48.05 24.51 -9.25
N GLY A 851 47.11 24.58 -10.22
CA GLY A 851 45.70 24.84 -9.95
C GLY A 851 45.05 23.70 -9.16
N CYS A 852 45.32 22.45 -9.53
CA CYS A 852 44.84 21.28 -8.79
C CYS A 852 45.45 21.19 -7.40
N GLU A 853 46.74 21.49 -7.21
CA GLU A 853 47.39 21.52 -5.89
C GLU A 853 46.72 22.54 -4.96
N THR A 854 46.53 23.77 -5.44
CA THR A 854 45.85 24.84 -4.70
C THR A 854 44.40 24.45 -4.36
N ALA A 855 43.68 23.83 -5.28
CA ALA A 855 42.30 23.43 -5.08
C ALA A 855 42.18 22.20 -4.14
N LEU A 856 43.12 21.25 -4.19
CA LEU A 856 43.18 20.12 -3.27
C LEU A 856 43.45 20.56 -1.83
N GLU A 857 44.35 21.53 -1.61
CA GLU A 857 44.58 22.13 -0.29
C GLU A 857 43.27 22.72 0.28
N ARG A 858 42.53 23.50 -0.54
CA ARG A 858 41.25 24.08 -0.12
C ARG A 858 40.17 23.04 0.15
N ILE A 859 40.06 22.00 -0.68
CA ILE A 859 39.11 20.90 -0.43
C ILE A 859 39.47 20.12 0.83
N ALA A 860 40.75 19.86 1.13
CA ALA A 860 41.15 19.19 2.36
C ALA A 860 40.71 19.97 3.62
N MET A 861 40.82 21.31 3.59
CA MET A 861 40.28 22.18 4.65
C MET A 861 38.74 22.05 4.76
N SER A 862 38.02 22.17 3.64
CA SER A 862 36.55 22.06 3.61
C SER A 862 36.05 20.68 4.02
N LEU A 863 36.74 19.61 3.62
CA LEU A 863 36.40 18.23 3.95
C LEU A 863 36.60 17.98 5.45
N THR A 864 37.64 18.54 6.06
CA THR A 864 37.86 18.47 7.52
C THR A 864 36.71 19.17 8.27
N ALA A 865 36.28 20.35 7.80
CA ALA A 865 35.13 21.06 8.38
C ALA A 865 33.81 20.27 8.24
N ALA A 866 33.50 19.77 7.04
CA ALA A 866 32.30 18.97 6.78
C ALA A 866 32.30 17.62 7.51
N THR A 867 33.47 17.01 7.71
CA THR A 867 33.61 15.80 8.55
C THR A 867 33.22 16.12 9.98
N ARG A 868 33.73 17.23 10.54
CA ARG A 868 33.39 17.65 11.91
C ARG A 868 31.91 17.99 12.06
N GLU A 869 31.32 18.74 11.13
CA GLU A 869 29.89 19.10 11.15
C GLU A 869 28.99 17.86 11.07
N ARG A 870 29.35 16.88 10.22
CA ARG A 870 28.67 15.57 10.14
C ARG A 870 28.77 14.82 11.46
N ASP A 871 29.94 14.75 12.06
CA ASP A 871 30.18 13.98 13.28
C ASP A 871 29.54 14.64 14.52
N GLU A 872 29.50 15.98 14.56
CA GLU A 872 28.75 16.78 15.55
C GLU A 872 27.23 16.54 15.41
N ALA A 873 26.67 16.59 14.20
CA ALA A 873 25.25 16.33 13.97
C ALA A 873 24.85 14.87 14.27
N HIS A 874 25.71 13.91 13.89
CA HIS A 874 25.49 12.49 14.18
C HIS A 874 25.55 12.18 15.68
N ALA A 875 26.50 12.78 16.41
CA ALA A 875 26.58 12.65 17.86
C ALA A 875 25.32 13.18 18.57
N LEU A 876 24.83 14.35 18.14
CA LEU A 876 23.62 14.98 18.69
C LEU A 876 22.36 14.13 18.45
N GLN A 877 22.18 13.61 17.23
CA GLN A 877 21.07 12.70 16.92
C GLN A 877 21.13 11.42 17.79
N ASN A 878 22.31 10.80 17.92
CA ASN A 878 22.47 9.61 18.77
C ASN A 878 22.17 9.90 20.25
N GLU A 879 22.47 11.10 20.76
CA GLU A 879 22.13 11.52 22.12
C GLU A 879 20.61 11.67 22.30
N HIS A 880 19.92 12.30 21.35
CA HIS A 880 18.45 12.44 21.38
C HIS A 880 17.74 11.08 21.20
N GLU A 881 18.22 10.20 20.32
CA GLU A 881 17.67 8.85 20.15
C GLU A 881 17.86 7.96 21.40
N GLN A 882 19.00 8.07 22.10
CA GLN A 882 19.21 7.35 23.36
C GLN A 882 18.28 7.83 24.47
N LYS A 883 18.10 9.15 24.63
CA LYS A 883 17.13 9.74 25.56
C LYS A 883 15.70 9.30 25.21
N LEU A 884 15.32 9.36 23.94
CA LEU A 884 14.02 8.90 23.45
C LEU A 884 13.77 7.42 23.79
N GLY A 885 14.80 6.57 23.68
CA GLY A 885 14.74 5.17 24.11
C GLY A 885 14.51 4.98 25.61
N THR A 886 15.14 5.80 26.47
CA THR A 886 14.90 5.73 27.92
C THR A 886 13.51 6.23 28.30
N VAL A 887 13.05 7.33 27.70
CA VAL A 887 11.70 7.89 27.96
C VAL A 887 10.61 6.95 27.44
N ARG A 888 10.75 6.33 26.26
CA ARG A 888 9.84 5.27 25.77
C ARG A 888 9.74 4.07 26.69
N THR A 889 10.83 3.72 27.37
CA THR A 889 10.82 2.65 28.37
C THR A 889 10.02 3.10 29.61
N ARG A 890 10.27 4.32 30.08
CA ARG A 890 9.56 4.97 31.20
C ARG A 890 8.05 5.10 30.95
N VAL A 891 7.63 5.49 29.74
CA VAL A 891 6.22 5.58 29.32
C VAL A 891 5.55 4.21 29.39
N ARG A 892 6.21 3.14 28.88
CA ARG A 892 5.68 1.76 28.98
C ARG A 892 5.56 1.26 30.42
N GLU A 893 6.55 1.55 31.26
CA GLU A 893 6.53 1.22 32.69
C GLU A 893 5.34 1.89 33.40
N LEU A 894 5.14 3.20 33.17
CA LEU A 894 4.08 3.98 33.79
C LEU A 894 2.68 3.61 33.26
N SER A 895 2.52 3.36 31.96
CA SER A 895 1.27 2.81 31.41
C SER A 895 0.92 1.46 32.03
N GLY A 896 1.92 0.58 32.22
CA GLY A 896 1.74 -0.72 32.87
C GLY A 896 1.60 -0.65 34.39
N GLU A 897 1.91 0.47 35.04
CA GLU A 897 1.53 0.74 36.45
C GLU A 897 0.08 1.26 36.51
N LEU A 898 -0.30 2.15 35.59
CA LEU A 898 -1.64 2.72 35.46
C LEU A 898 -2.71 1.67 35.15
N GLU A 899 -2.43 0.74 34.22
CA GLU A 899 -3.32 -0.39 33.90
C GLU A 899 -3.63 -1.23 35.15
N LYS A 900 -2.59 -1.63 35.89
CA LYS A 900 -2.73 -2.42 37.15
C LYS A 900 -3.48 -1.68 38.25
N LEU A 901 -3.29 -0.35 38.36
CA LEU A 901 -4.01 0.48 39.32
C LEU A 901 -5.48 0.68 38.91
N THR A 902 -5.76 0.72 37.60
CA THR A 902 -7.13 0.79 37.06
C THR A 902 -7.87 -0.53 37.28
N ASP A 903 -7.20 -1.67 37.06
CA ASP A 903 -7.69 -3.01 37.39
C ASP A 903 -7.87 -3.25 38.89
N ALA A 904 -7.06 -2.61 39.75
CA ALA A 904 -7.27 -2.62 41.20
C ALA A 904 -8.56 -1.87 41.54
N VAL A 905 -8.66 -0.59 41.18
CA VAL A 905 -9.83 0.25 41.49
C VAL A 905 -11.14 -0.37 40.99
N HIS A 906 -11.17 -1.00 39.79
CA HIS A 906 -12.38 -1.70 39.33
C HIS A 906 -12.74 -2.94 40.16
N ARG A 907 -11.76 -3.74 40.61
CA ARG A 907 -12.02 -4.89 41.49
C ARG A 907 -12.49 -4.43 42.86
N ASP A 908 -11.87 -3.39 43.41
CA ASP A 908 -12.23 -2.82 44.70
C ASP A 908 -13.65 -2.20 44.65
N GLU A 909 -14.06 -1.61 43.51
CA GLU A 909 -15.43 -1.14 43.30
C GLU A 909 -16.47 -2.26 43.23
N VAL A 910 -16.11 -3.44 42.68
CA VAL A 910 -16.97 -4.63 42.72
C VAL A 910 -17.08 -5.20 44.14
N VAL A 911 -15.97 -5.34 44.86
CA VAL A 911 -15.99 -5.79 46.27
C VAL A 911 -16.82 -4.84 47.15
N ARG A 912 -16.69 -3.52 46.94
CA ARG A 912 -17.50 -2.50 47.61
C ARG A 912 -18.99 -2.62 47.24
N ALA A 913 -19.33 -2.99 46.01
CA ALA A 913 -20.72 -3.26 45.61
C ALA A 913 -21.26 -4.52 46.29
N GLU A 914 -20.47 -5.59 46.40
CA GLU A 914 -20.83 -6.80 47.18
C GLU A 914 -21.00 -6.49 48.68
N GLN A 915 -20.15 -5.63 49.27
CA GLN A 915 -20.27 -5.19 50.66
C GLN A 915 -21.52 -4.31 50.90
N ARG A 916 -21.83 -3.38 49.98
CA ARG A 916 -23.05 -2.57 50.06
C ARG A 916 -24.30 -3.45 49.93
N LEU A 917 -24.31 -4.37 48.96
CA LEU A 917 -25.37 -5.39 48.85
C LEU A 917 -25.46 -6.30 50.10
N ARG A 918 -24.34 -6.58 50.78
CA ARG A 918 -24.33 -7.31 52.06
C ARG A 918 -24.93 -6.47 53.21
N ILE A 919 -24.73 -5.16 53.22
CA ILE A 919 -25.39 -4.24 54.17
C ILE A 919 -26.88 -4.13 53.86
N GLU A 920 -27.28 -4.01 52.59
CA GLU A 920 -28.68 -4.06 52.12
C GLU A 920 -29.35 -5.41 52.47
N GLN A 921 -28.61 -6.52 52.40
CA GLN A 921 -29.10 -7.83 52.86
C GLN A 921 -29.25 -7.92 54.38
N ILE A 922 -28.37 -7.25 55.14
CA ILE A 922 -28.49 -7.14 56.60
C ILE A 922 -29.67 -6.24 56.98
N GLU A 923 -29.91 -5.16 56.24
CA GLU A 923 -31.08 -4.28 56.35
C GLU A 923 -32.38 -5.02 56.03
N ALA A 924 -32.49 -5.59 54.83
CA ALA A 924 -33.65 -6.36 54.40
C ALA A 924 -33.96 -7.49 55.39
N LYS A 925 -32.93 -8.15 55.92
CA LYS A 925 -33.10 -9.16 56.98
C LYS A 925 -33.52 -8.57 58.33
N ALA A 926 -33.00 -7.41 58.74
CA ALA A 926 -33.46 -6.75 59.98
C ALA A 926 -34.94 -6.34 59.88
N ILE A 927 -35.37 -5.91 58.71
CA ILE A 927 -36.77 -5.55 58.41
C ILE A 927 -37.65 -6.80 58.27
N GLU A 928 -37.19 -7.87 57.59
CA GLU A 928 -37.97 -9.10 57.35
C GLU A 928 -38.03 -10.03 58.58
N ASP A 929 -36.89 -10.37 59.21
CA ASP A 929 -36.86 -11.24 60.40
C ASP A 929 -37.42 -10.53 61.65
N PHE A 930 -37.27 -9.19 61.75
CA PHE A 930 -37.50 -8.46 63.00
C PHE A 930 -38.29 -7.14 62.91
N GLY A 931 -38.51 -6.54 61.73
CA GLY A 931 -39.28 -5.29 61.59
C GLY A 931 -38.64 -4.06 62.22
N VAL A 932 -37.31 -3.95 62.22
CA VAL A 932 -36.55 -2.81 62.80
C VAL A 932 -35.69 -2.16 61.71
N GLY A 933 -35.64 -0.82 61.67
CA GLY A 933 -34.78 -0.07 60.74
C GLY A 933 -33.29 -0.11 61.13
N LEU A 934 -32.39 0.21 60.19
CA LEU A 934 -30.94 0.11 60.41
C LEU A 934 -30.43 0.96 61.59
N ASP A 935 -30.96 2.17 61.76
CA ASP A 935 -30.43 3.09 62.76
C ASP A 935 -31.04 2.82 64.15
N ASP A 936 -32.34 2.51 64.24
CA ASP A 936 -32.97 1.98 65.47
C ASP A 936 -32.24 0.71 65.97
N LEU A 937 -31.85 -0.18 65.05
CA LEU A 937 -31.11 -1.41 65.35
C LEU A 937 -29.74 -1.11 65.97
N VAL A 938 -29.06 -0.04 65.57
CA VAL A 938 -27.77 0.36 66.14
C VAL A 938 -27.96 1.12 67.46
N ASP A 939 -28.94 2.01 67.54
CA ASP A 939 -29.15 2.87 68.72
C ASP A 939 -29.79 2.12 69.92
N GLU A 940 -30.59 1.07 69.70
CA GLU A 940 -31.17 0.24 70.78
C GLU A 940 -30.41 -1.08 71.03
N TYR A 941 -29.78 -1.65 69.99
CA TYR A 941 -29.18 -2.99 70.04
C TYR A 941 -27.69 -3.05 69.65
N GLY A 942 -27.06 -1.95 69.26
CA GLY A 942 -25.65 -1.91 68.86
C GLY A 942 -24.65 -2.24 69.99
N PRO A 943 -23.38 -2.54 69.64
CA PRO A 943 -22.34 -2.97 70.59
C PRO A 943 -21.92 -1.88 71.60
N THR A 944 -22.30 -0.63 71.37
CA THR A 944 -22.13 0.50 72.32
C THR A 944 -23.24 0.56 73.38
N VAL A 945 -24.36 -0.14 73.19
CA VAL A 945 -25.52 -0.13 74.09
C VAL A 945 -25.37 -1.21 75.16
N ALA A 946 -25.57 -0.84 76.43
CA ALA A 946 -25.53 -1.80 77.53
C ALA A 946 -26.69 -2.80 77.44
N VAL A 947 -26.40 -4.07 77.64
CA VAL A 947 -27.40 -5.15 77.58
C VAL A 947 -28.21 -5.18 78.87
N PRO A 948 -29.56 -5.14 78.81
CA PRO A 948 -30.42 -5.27 79.98
C PRO A 948 -30.28 -6.63 80.68
N ALA A 949 -30.70 -6.70 81.95
CA ALA A 949 -30.83 -7.96 82.68
C ALA A 949 -31.91 -8.87 82.04
N SER A 950 -31.77 -10.19 82.20
CA SER A 950 -32.69 -11.17 81.60
C SER A 950 -34.06 -11.19 82.28
N GLN A 951 -35.08 -11.68 81.57
CA GLN A 951 -36.42 -11.85 82.17
C GLN A 951 -36.42 -12.84 83.35
N ALA A 952 -35.48 -13.80 83.37
CA ALA A 952 -35.30 -14.69 84.50
C ALA A 952 -34.77 -13.95 85.75
N GLU A 953 -33.76 -13.10 85.60
CA GLU A 953 -33.18 -12.30 86.70
C GLU A 953 -34.18 -11.25 87.22
N ILE A 954 -34.97 -10.64 86.33
CA ILE A 954 -36.04 -9.70 86.68
C ILE A 954 -37.19 -10.43 87.41
N ALA A 955 -37.63 -11.60 86.92
CA ALA A 955 -38.68 -12.37 87.58
C ALA A 955 -38.23 -12.97 88.94
N GLU A 956 -36.95 -13.31 89.09
CA GLU A 956 -36.39 -13.75 90.38
C GLU A 956 -36.30 -12.58 91.39
N TYR A 957 -35.93 -11.38 90.91
CA TYR A 957 -36.01 -10.12 91.67
C TYR A 957 -37.44 -9.78 92.09
N GLU A 958 -38.42 -9.81 91.17
CA GLU A 958 -39.83 -9.54 91.48
C GLU A 958 -40.40 -10.58 92.46
N ALA A 959 -40.13 -11.86 92.26
CA ALA A 959 -40.59 -12.91 93.16
C ALA A 959 -39.92 -12.83 94.56
N ALA A 960 -38.69 -12.31 94.67
CA ALA A 960 -38.04 -12.04 95.96
C ALA A 960 -38.64 -10.81 96.67
N LYS A 961 -38.93 -9.76 95.89
CA LYS A 961 -39.61 -8.54 96.33
C LYS A 961 -41.03 -8.81 96.84
N GLU A 962 -41.79 -9.70 96.18
CA GLU A 962 -43.08 -10.19 96.68
C GLU A 962 -42.96 -11.04 97.95
N ARG A 963 -41.84 -11.76 98.16
CA ARG A 963 -41.54 -12.47 99.41
C ARG A 963 -41.07 -11.54 100.54
N GLY A 964 -40.86 -10.25 100.26
CA GLY A 964 -40.36 -9.27 101.24
C GLY A 964 -38.85 -9.36 101.50
N GLU A 965 -38.09 -9.93 100.55
CA GLU A 965 -36.63 -10.02 100.61
C GLU A 965 -36.01 -8.71 100.07
N ASP A 966 -35.02 -8.16 100.78
CA ASP A 966 -34.38 -6.87 100.43
C ASP A 966 -33.31 -7.08 99.34
N VAL A 967 -33.74 -7.03 98.08
CA VAL A 967 -32.91 -7.34 96.89
C VAL A 967 -32.75 -6.11 96.01
N SER A 968 -31.53 -5.88 95.51
CA SER A 968 -31.22 -4.83 94.53
C SER A 968 -31.58 -5.25 93.10
N GLU A 969 -32.04 -4.31 92.29
CA GLU A 969 -32.32 -4.51 90.87
C GLU A 969 -31.02 -4.85 90.08
N PRO A 970 -31.04 -5.84 89.17
CA PRO A 970 -29.83 -6.32 88.50
C PRO A 970 -29.25 -5.30 87.49
N PRO A 971 -27.93 -5.04 87.49
CA PRO A 971 -27.30 -4.03 86.63
C PRO A 971 -27.10 -4.49 85.18
N SER A 972 -27.29 -3.58 84.23
CA SER A 972 -26.97 -3.78 82.81
C SER A 972 -25.46 -3.96 82.57
N VAL A 973 -25.08 -4.83 81.62
CA VAL A 973 -23.69 -5.19 81.33
C VAL A 973 -23.23 -4.73 79.94
N PRO A 974 -21.93 -4.47 79.70
CA PRO A 974 -21.40 -4.20 78.36
C PRO A 974 -21.62 -5.36 77.38
N PHE A 975 -21.71 -5.05 76.09
CA PHE A 975 -21.77 -6.06 75.04
C PHE A 975 -20.44 -6.81 74.91
N ASP A 976 -20.51 -8.14 74.79
CA ASP A 976 -19.43 -9.03 74.37
C ASP A 976 -20.00 -10.01 73.35
N ARG A 977 -19.54 -9.93 72.10
CA ARG A 977 -19.99 -10.81 71.01
C ARG A 977 -19.86 -12.29 71.40
N ALA A 978 -18.78 -12.71 72.03
CA ALA A 978 -18.57 -14.11 72.38
C ALA A 978 -19.54 -14.60 73.48
N THR A 979 -20.03 -13.71 74.34
CA THR A 979 -21.06 -14.02 75.34
C THR A 979 -22.48 -13.90 74.76
N GLN A 980 -22.74 -12.96 73.85
CA GLN A 980 -24.03 -12.90 73.15
C GLN A 980 -24.19 -14.04 72.14
N GLU A 981 -23.13 -14.48 71.45
CA GLU A 981 -23.12 -15.73 70.67
C GLU A 981 -23.37 -16.95 71.57
N ARG A 982 -22.77 -17.02 72.76
CA ARG A 982 -23.10 -18.10 73.72
C ARG A 982 -24.53 -18.01 74.25
N ARG A 983 -25.10 -16.80 74.43
CA ARG A 983 -26.48 -16.57 74.87
C ARG A 983 -27.47 -16.93 73.75
N ALA A 984 -27.21 -16.51 72.52
CA ALA A 984 -27.96 -16.89 71.32
C ALA A 984 -27.87 -18.41 71.08
N GLN A 985 -26.66 -18.99 71.05
CA GLN A 985 -26.49 -20.46 70.95
C GLN A 985 -27.08 -21.22 72.14
N ARG A 986 -27.21 -20.62 73.32
CA ARG A 986 -27.89 -21.24 74.46
C ARG A 986 -29.40 -21.17 74.31
N ALA A 987 -29.98 -19.99 74.07
CA ALA A 987 -31.41 -19.84 73.79
C ALA A 987 -31.84 -20.66 72.55
N GLU A 988 -30.96 -20.78 71.55
CA GLU A 988 -31.13 -21.62 70.37
C GLU A 988 -30.93 -23.11 70.67
N LYS A 989 -29.99 -23.51 71.56
CA LYS A 989 -29.91 -24.89 72.05
C LYS A 989 -31.10 -25.27 72.90
N ASP A 990 -31.60 -24.36 73.74
CA ASP A 990 -32.74 -24.57 74.61
C ASP A 990 -34.03 -24.59 73.77
N LEU A 991 -34.16 -23.73 72.76
CA LEU A 991 -35.18 -23.82 71.71
C LEU A 991 -35.10 -25.15 70.93
N ASN A 992 -33.90 -25.58 70.49
CA ASN A 992 -33.71 -26.86 69.80
C ASN A 992 -33.87 -28.08 70.73
N ALA A 993 -33.67 -27.95 72.04
CA ALA A 993 -33.84 -29.01 73.04
C ALA A 993 -35.29 -29.15 73.51
N LEU A 994 -36.08 -28.07 73.46
CA LEU A 994 -37.54 -28.14 73.38
C LEU A 994 -38.00 -28.83 72.07
N GLY A 995 -37.12 -28.98 71.08
CA GLY A 995 -37.36 -29.58 69.77
C GLY A 995 -37.66 -28.52 68.70
N LYS A 996 -38.13 -28.92 67.51
CA LYS A 996 -38.79 -27.95 66.62
C LYS A 996 -40.08 -27.49 67.29
N VAL A 997 -40.00 -26.38 68.03
CA VAL A 997 -41.14 -25.80 68.70
C VAL A 997 -41.94 -25.00 67.69
N ASN A 998 -42.85 -25.71 67.06
CA ASN A 998 -43.65 -25.26 65.94
C ASN A 998 -44.76 -24.31 66.44
N PRO A 999 -44.66 -22.98 66.25
CA PRO A 999 -45.70 -22.04 66.71
C PRO A 999 -46.98 -22.27 65.92
N LEU A 1000 -46.78 -22.55 64.63
CA LEU A 1000 -47.75 -23.01 63.66
C LEU A 1000 -48.16 -24.47 63.88
N ALA A 1001 -47.87 -25.17 64.99
CA ALA A 1001 -48.22 -26.61 65.11
C ALA A 1001 -49.72 -26.92 64.92
N LEU A 1002 -50.57 -25.90 65.09
CA LEU A 1002 -52.01 -25.91 64.85
C LEU A 1002 -52.38 -25.77 63.35
N GLU A 1003 -51.48 -25.21 62.54
CA GLU A 1003 -51.65 -24.84 61.12
C GLU A 1003 -50.73 -25.66 60.20
N GLU A 1004 -49.43 -25.75 60.53
CA GLU A 1004 -48.45 -26.66 59.93
C GLU A 1004 -48.87 -28.13 59.99
N PHE A 1005 -49.69 -28.57 60.95
CA PHE A 1005 -50.23 -29.95 60.89
C PHE A 1005 -51.11 -30.17 59.65
N ALA A 1006 -51.94 -29.19 59.29
CA ALA A 1006 -52.72 -29.22 58.06
C ALA A 1006 -51.83 -28.94 56.83
N ALA A 1007 -51.00 -27.90 56.89
CA ALA A 1007 -50.16 -27.51 55.75
C ALA A 1007 -49.06 -28.52 55.41
N LEU A 1008 -48.52 -29.29 56.37
CA LEU A 1008 -47.57 -30.37 56.09
C LEU A 1008 -48.23 -31.64 55.56
N GLU A 1009 -49.51 -31.91 55.85
CA GLU A 1009 -50.25 -32.99 55.18
C GLU A 1009 -50.43 -32.66 53.67
N GLU A 1010 -50.81 -31.43 53.36
CA GLU A 1010 -50.96 -30.94 51.99
C GLU A 1010 -49.61 -30.81 51.26
N ARG A 1011 -48.59 -30.23 51.91
CA ARG A 1011 -47.24 -30.07 51.36
C ARG A 1011 -46.49 -31.40 51.22
N TYR A 1012 -46.77 -32.41 52.06
CA TYR A 1012 -46.26 -33.77 51.87
C TYR A 1012 -46.87 -34.41 50.61
N LYS A 1013 -48.17 -34.17 50.36
CA LYS A 1013 -48.86 -34.58 49.13
C LYS A 1013 -48.18 -33.96 47.90
N PHE A 1014 -48.03 -32.64 47.90
CA PHE A 1014 -47.40 -31.86 46.82
C PHE A 1014 -45.94 -32.26 46.56
N LEU A 1015 -45.12 -32.35 47.61
CA LEU A 1015 -43.71 -32.74 47.48
C LEU A 1015 -43.52 -34.23 47.15
N SER A 1016 -44.47 -35.11 47.46
CA SER A 1016 -44.45 -36.49 46.97
C SER A 1016 -44.68 -36.53 45.46
N THR A 1017 -45.62 -35.75 44.94
CA THR A 1017 -45.85 -35.60 43.48
C THR A 1017 -44.63 -34.99 42.81
N GLN A 1018 -44.11 -33.84 43.28
CA GLN A 1018 -42.90 -33.24 42.71
C GLN A 1018 -41.65 -34.12 42.82
N LEU A 1019 -41.57 -35.02 43.80
CA LEU A 1019 -40.49 -36.00 43.88
C LEU A 1019 -40.69 -37.15 42.87
N GLU A 1020 -41.91 -37.54 42.54
CA GLU A 1020 -42.17 -38.39 41.37
C GLU A 1020 -41.82 -37.61 40.09
N ASP A 1021 -42.32 -36.39 39.88
CA ASP A 1021 -41.99 -35.54 38.72
C ASP A 1021 -40.48 -35.33 38.54
N ILE A 1022 -39.71 -35.18 39.62
CA ILE A 1022 -38.24 -34.98 39.58
C ILE A 1022 -37.48 -36.32 39.47
N LYS A 1023 -38.02 -37.43 39.96
CA LYS A 1023 -37.49 -38.78 39.67
C LYS A 1023 -37.76 -39.20 38.24
N ASP A 1024 -38.86 -38.75 37.68
CA ASP A 1024 -39.29 -38.98 36.31
C ASP A 1024 -38.46 -38.05 35.40
N THR A 1025 -38.39 -36.75 35.67
CA THR A 1025 -37.42 -35.83 35.02
C THR A 1025 -35.97 -36.34 35.10
N ARG A 1026 -35.55 -36.99 36.21
CA ARG A 1026 -34.23 -37.66 36.27
C ARG A 1026 -34.19 -38.91 35.40
N ARG A 1027 -35.24 -39.72 35.36
CA ARG A 1027 -35.35 -40.90 34.47
C ARG A 1027 -35.40 -40.47 33.00
N ASP A 1028 -35.90 -39.28 32.71
CA ASP A 1028 -36.01 -38.65 31.40
C ASP A 1028 -34.75 -37.86 31.05
N LEU A 1029 -33.92 -37.44 32.02
CA LEU A 1029 -32.57 -36.91 31.78
C LEU A 1029 -31.53 -38.01 31.70
N LEU A 1030 -31.65 -39.09 32.47
CA LEU A 1030 -30.95 -40.36 32.22
C LEU A 1030 -31.46 -40.99 30.91
N GLY A 1031 -32.76 -40.82 30.62
CA GLY A 1031 -33.43 -41.18 29.38
C GLY A 1031 -32.81 -40.43 28.23
N VAL A 1032 -32.89 -39.10 28.19
CA VAL A 1032 -32.23 -38.24 27.20
C VAL A 1032 -30.72 -38.42 27.17
N VAL A 1033 -30.00 -38.68 28.26
CA VAL A 1033 -28.56 -39.02 28.19
C VAL A 1033 -28.34 -40.39 27.54
N LYS A 1034 -29.19 -41.38 27.83
CA LYS A 1034 -29.14 -42.73 27.24
C LYS A 1034 -29.65 -42.74 25.79
N GLU A 1035 -30.62 -41.92 25.44
CA GLU A 1035 -31.14 -41.70 24.08
C GLU A 1035 -30.17 -40.86 23.28
N VAL A 1036 -29.49 -39.88 23.88
CA VAL A 1036 -28.38 -39.16 23.24
C VAL A 1036 -27.18 -40.09 23.12
N ASP A 1037 -26.91 -41.01 24.05
CA ASP A 1037 -25.85 -42.01 23.88
C ASP A 1037 -26.22 -43.11 22.88
N GLU A 1038 -27.45 -43.61 22.88
CA GLU A 1038 -27.97 -44.53 21.87
C GLU A 1038 -28.06 -43.84 20.51
N LYS A 1039 -28.33 -42.52 20.44
CA LYS A 1039 -28.29 -41.75 19.19
C LYS A 1039 -26.88 -41.34 18.79
N ILE A 1040 -25.95 -41.14 19.73
CA ILE A 1040 -24.52 -41.01 19.43
C ILE A 1040 -24.03 -42.34 18.86
N LEU A 1041 -24.37 -43.48 19.46
CA LEU A 1041 -24.03 -44.82 19.00
C LEU A 1041 -24.70 -45.19 17.67
N GLU A 1042 -25.96 -44.81 17.47
CA GLU A 1042 -26.69 -45.02 16.21
C GLU A 1042 -26.14 -44.10 15.10
N VAL A 1043 -25.94 -42.81 15.36
CA VAL A 1043 -25.47 -41.85 14.34
C VAL A 1043 -23.98 -42.02 14.07
N PHE A 1044 -23.13 -42.26 15.07
CA PHE A 1044 -21.72 -42.60 14.85
C PHE A 1044 -21.56 -44.00 14.27
N GLY A 1045 -22.34 -44.99 14.74
CA GLY A 1045 -22.31 -46.35 14.22
C GLY A 1045 -22.76 -46.40 12.76
N ALA A 1046 -23.91 -45.83 12.43
CA ALA A 1046 -24.38 -45.70 11.06
C ALA A 1046 -23.45 -44.83 10.21
N ALA A 1047 -22.90 -43.71 10.72
CA ALA A 1047 -21.91 -42.93 9.98
C ALA A 1047 -20.61 -43.71 9.77
N PHE A 1048 -20.15 -44.50 10.74
CA PHE A 1048 -18.98 -45.35 10.58
C PHE A 1048 -19.23 -46.48 9.57
N GLU A 1049 -20.40 -47.11 9.59
CA GLU A 1049 -20.79 -48.12 8.60
C GLU A 1049 -20.98 -47.52 7.20
N ASP A 1050 -21.66 -46.38 7.08
CA ASP A 1050 -21.81 -45.61 5.83
C ASP A 1050 -20.44 -45.22 5.27
N VAL A 1051 -19.58 -44.59 6.09
CA VAL A 1051 -18.24 -44.16 5.70
C VAL A 1051 -17.34 -45.36 5.41
N ALA A 1052 -17.42 -46.48 6.14
CA ALA A 1052 -16.64 -47.68 5.84
C ALA A 1052 -17.13 -48.38 4.55
N ALA A 1053 -18.43 -48.36 4.28
CA ALA A 1053 -19.02 -48.90 3.05
C ALA A 1053 -18.67 -48.02 1.83
N GLU A 1054 -18.81 -46.70 1.92
CA GLU A 1054 -18.36 -45.77 0.89
C GLU A 1054 -16.83 -45.81 0.74
N PHE A 1055 -16.05 -45.89 1.82
CA PHE A 1055 -14.58 -46.02 1.74
C PHE A 1055 -14.18 -47.28 0.99
N LYS A 1056 -14.86 -48.41 1.23
CA LYS A 1056 -14.63 -49.64 0.46
C LYS A 1056 -14.97 -49.46 -1.02
N LYS A 1057 -16.07 -48.77 -1.37
CA LYS A 1057 -16.45 -48.46 -2.76
C LYS A 1057 -15.43 -47.52 -3.42
N VAL A 1058 -15.25 -46.32 -2.85
CA VAL A 1058 -14.32 -45.26 -3.28
C VAL A 1058 -12.89 -45.79 -3.43
N PHE A 1059 -12.37 -46.52 -2.44
CA PHE A 1059 -11.04 -47.12 -2.53
C PHE A 1059 -10.94 -48.16 -3.65
N SER A 1060 -12.00 -48.92 -3.94
CA SER A 1060 -11.99 -49.87 -5.07
C SER A 1060 -12.09 -49.19 -6.45
N VAL A 1061 -12.71 -48.01 -6.54
CA VAL A 1061 -12.74 -47.17 -7.75
C VAL A 1061 -11.37 -46.52 -7.99
N LEU A 1062 -10.76 -45.96 -6.93
CA LEU A 1062 -9.43 -45.34 -7.01
C LEU A 1062 -8.30 -46.37 -7.19
N PHE A 1063 -8.39 -47.53 -6.54
CA PHE A 1063 -7.46 -48.66 -6.65
C PHE A 1063 -8.17 -49.95 -7.13
N PRO A 1064 -8.39 -50.14 -8.45
CA PRO A 1064 -8.93 -51.39 -8.98
C PRO A 1064 -8.09 -52.60 -8.58
N GLY A 1065 -8.71 -53.54 -7.84
CA GLY A 1065 -8.04 -54.73 -7.29
C GLY A 1065 -7.32 -54.51 -5.95
N GLY A 1066 -7.44 -53.34 -5.33
CA GLY A 1066 -7.04 -53.10 -3.94
C GLY A 1066 -8.18 -53.36 -2.94
N GLU A 1067 -7.86 -53.44 -1.65
CA GLU A 1067 -8.83 -53.43 -0.54
C GLU A 1067 -8.52 -52.28 0.43
N GLY A 1068 -9.50 -51.40 0.66
CA GLY A 1068 -9.51 -50.43 1.76
C GLY A 1068 -10.58 -50.80 2.78
N LYS A 1069 -10.26 -50.73 4.07
CA LYS A 1069 -11.16 -51.01 5.20
C LYS A 1069 -10.86 -50.05 6.36
N LEU A 1070 -11.91 -49.52 6.98
CA LEU A 1070 -11.80 -48.87 8.29
C LEU A 1070 -12.00 -49.95 9.37
N VAL A 1071 -11.25 -49.86 10.47
CA VAL A 1071 -11.25 -50.83 11.55
C VAL A 1071 -11.30 -50.08 12.88
N LEU A 1072 -12.16 -50.51 13.80
CA LEU A 1072 -12.24 -49.96 15.14
C LEU A 1072 -11.12 -50.56 16.01
N THR A 1073 -10.43 -49.73 16.79
CA THR A 1073 -9.35 -50.18 17.69
C THR A 1073 -9.88 -51.06 18.82
N ASP A 1074 -11.11 -50.79 19.26
CA ASP A 1074 -11.89 -51.63 20.19
C ASP A 1074 -13.33 -51.77 19.64
N PRO A 1075 -13.66 -52.88 18.96
CA PRO A 1075 -15.00 -53.07 18.41
C PRO A 1075 -16.12 -53.21 19.44
N ASP A 1076 -15.80 -53.48 20.72
CA ASP A 1076 -16.78 -53.73 21.77
C ASP A 1076 -17.16 -52.46 22.55
N ASP A 1077 -16.35 -51.39 22.51
CA ASP A 1077 -16.68 -50.04 23.03
C ASP A 1077 -16.73 -48.96 21.93
N MET A 1078 -17.88 -48.88 21.28
CA MET A 1078 -18.23 -47.85 20.29
C MET A 1078 -18.22 -46.40 20.82
N LEU A 1079 -18.24 -46.16 22.15
CA LEU A 1079 -18.18 -44.80 22.72
C LEU A 1079 -16.74 -44.27 22.84
N THR A 1080 -15.75 -45.14 23.01
CA THR A 1080 -14.34 -44.72 23.22
C THR A 1080 -13.37 -45.16 22.13
N THR A 1081 -13.71 -46.14 21.30
CA THR A 1081 -12.81 -46.65 20.24
C THR A 1081 -12.34 -45.60 19.24
N GLY A 1082 -11.05 -45.65 18.88
CA GLY A 1082 -10.50 -44.95 17.72
C GLY A 1082 -10.78 -45.68 16.40
N VAL A 1083 -10.43 -45.04 15.29
CA VAL A 1083 -10.58 -45.57 13.92
C VAL A 1083 -9.20 -45.71 13.25
N GLU A 1084 -8.80 -46.94 12.91
CA GLU A 1084 -7.60 -47.25 12.14
C GLU A 1084 -7.94 -47.52 10.66
N VAL A 1085 -7.08 -47.05 9.74
CA VAL A 1085 -7.28 -47.16 8.28
C VAL A 1085 -6.38 -48.26 7.72
N GLU A 1086 -6.94 -49.43 7.40
CA GLU A 1086 -6.22 -50.47 6.64
C GLU A 1086 -6.38 -50.24 5.12
N ALA A 1087 -5.27 -49.92 4.46
CA ALA A 1087 -5.20 -49.76 3.00
C ALA A 1087 -4.24 -50.77 2.35
N ARG A 1088 -4.72 -51.51 1.35
CA ARG A 1088 -3.98 -52.56 0.63
C ARG A 1088 -4.05 -52.33 -0.88
N PRO A 1089 -3.06 -51.65 -1.48
CA PRO A 1089 -2.96 -51.52 -2.93
C PRO A 1089 -2.78 -52.89 -3.62
N PRO A 1090 -3.19 -53.03 -4.90
CA PRO A 1090 -3.06 -54.28 -5.63
C PRO A 1090 -1.62 -54.82 -5.62
N GLY A 1091 -1.47 -56.11 -5.30
CA GLY A 1091 -0.19 -56.82 -5.31
C GLY A 1091 0.66 -56.74 -4.03
N LYS A 1092 0.28 -55.98 -3.00
CA LYS A 1092 1.06 -55.85 -1.74
C LYS A 1092 0.31 -56.36 -0.51
N LYS A 1093 1.00 -57.10 0.37
CA LYS A 1093 0.53 -57.43 1.74
C LYS A 1093 1.03 -56.37 2.74
N VAL A 1094 0.23 -55.34 3.02
CA VAL A 1094 0.60 -54.24 3.94
C VAL A 1094 -0.43 -54.15 5.07
N LYS A 1095 0.05 -53.76 6.26
CA LYS A 1095 -0.74 -53.56 7.49
C LYS A 1095 -0.44 -52.24 8.23
N ARG A 1096 0.38 -51.34 7.66
CA ARG A 1096 0.72 -50.04 8.25
C ARG A 1096 0.89 -48.98 7.15
N LEU A 1097 0.17 -47.87 7.29
CA LEU A 1097 0.13 -46.75 6.33
C LEU A 1097 1.52 -46.18 5.99
N SER A 1098 2.45 -46.21 6.96
CA SER A 1098 3.82 -45.70 6.80
C SER A 1098 4.60 -46.34 5.65
N LEU A 1099 4.29 -47.58 5.26
CA LEU A 1099 4.99 -48.35 4.22
C LEU A 1099 4.47 -48.11 2.78
N LEU A 1100 3.46 -47.25 2.60
CA LEU A 1100 2.90 -46.90 1.29
C LEU A 1100 3.73 -45.81 0.58
N SER A 1101 3.67 -45.76 -0.76
CA SER A 1101 4.24 -44.69 -1.58
C SER A 1101 3.57 -43.33 -1.33
N GLY A 1102 4.21 -42.22 -1.72
CA GLY A 1102 3.66 -40.87 -1.56
C GLY A 1102 2.29 -40.69 -2.22
N GLY A 1103 2.15 -41.07 -3.50
CA GLY A 1103 0.86 -41.04 -4.20
C GLY A 1103 -0.16 -42.04 -3.64
N GLU A 1104 0.27 -43.24 -3.24
CA GLU A 1104 -0.61 -44.24 -2.58
C GLU A 1104 -1.18 -43.71 -1.26
N LYS A 1105 -0.38 -42.95 -0.50
CA LYS A 1105 -0.80 -42.25 0.73
C LYS A 1105 -1.82 -41.17 0.41
N SER A 1106 -1.47 -40.19 -0.44
CA SER A 1106 -2.38 -39.09 -0.80
C SER A 1106 -3.72 -39.59 -1.33
N LEU A 1107 -3.72 -40.60 -2.20
CA LEU A 1107 -4.95 -41.18 -2.73
C LEU A 1107 -5.76 -41.96 -1.68
N THR A 1108 -5.12 -42.48 -0.62
CA THR A 1108 -5.81 -43.06 0.55
C THR A 1108 -6.47 -41.98 1.42
N ALA A 1109 -5.84 -40.81 1.60
CA ALA A 1109 -6.44 -39.68 2.30
C ALA A 1109 -7.67 -39.14 1.55
N VAL A 1110 -7.52 -38.94 0.23
CA VAL A 1110 -8.61 -38.52 -0.65
C VAL A 1110 -9.72 -39.57 -0.67
N ALA A 1111 -9.40 -40.87 -0.65
CA ALA A 1111 -10.41 -41.92 -0.52
C ALA A 1111 -11.21 -41.82 0.79
N MET A 1112 -10.56 -41.48 1.90
CA MET A 1112 -11.22 -41.31 3.21
C MET A 1112 -12.11 -40.05 3.24
N LEU A 1113 -11.62 -38.91 2.73
CA LEU A 1113 -12.40 -37.68 2.63
C LEU A 1113 -13.61 -37.84 1.70
N VAL A 1114 -13.41 -38.38 0.49
CA VAL A 1114 -14.51 -38.60 -0.48
C VAL A 1114 -15.53 -39.62 0.06
N ALA A 1115 -15.11 -40.60 0.86
CA ALA A 1115 -16.05 -41.49 1.56
C ALA A 1115 -16.88 -40.77 2.63
N ILE A 1116 -16.26 -39.87 3.40
CA ILE A 1116 -16.96 -39.01 4.36
C ILE A 1116 -17.96 -38.10 3.63
N PHE A 1117 -17.55 -37.43 2.55
CA PHE A 1117 -18.40 -36.54 1.75
C PHE A 1117 -19.56 -37.28 1.07
N ARG A 1118 -19.37 -38.51 0.60
CA ARG A 1118 -20.46 -39.34 0.03
C ARG A 1118 -21.43 -39.83 1.09
N ALA A 1119 -20.96 -40.16 2.30
CA ALA A 1119 -21.80 -40.61 3.41
C ALA A 1119 -22.59 -39.45 4.03
N ARG A 1120 -22.00 -38.25 4.14
CA ARG A 1120 -22.60 -37.05 4.72
C ARG A 1120 -22.27 -35.83 3.85
N PRO A 1121 -23.07 -35.59 2.77
CA PRO A 1121 -22.84 -34.47 1.86
C PRO A 1121 -23.09 -33.12 2.56
N SER A 1122 -22.14 -32.21 2.40
CA SER A 1122 -22.23 -30.81 2.81
C SER A 1122 -22.72 -29.96 1.63
N PRO A 1123 -23.44 -28.84 1.85
CA PRO A 1123 -24.02 -28.06 0.75
C PRO A 1123 -22.98 -27.55 -0.27
N PHE A 1124 -21.75 -27.31 0.18
CA PHE A 1124 -20.60 -27.05 -0.67
C PHE A 1124 -19.32 -27.69 -0.10
N TYR A 1125 -18.29 -27.78 -0.94
CA TYR A 1125 -16.92 -28.18 -0.61
C TYR A 1125 -15.90 -27.30 -1.34
N VAL A 1126 -14.75 -27.04 -0.72
CA VAL A 1126 -13.64 -26.29 -1.35
C VAL A 1126 -12.33 -27.06 -1.28
N LEU A 1127 -11.67 -27.27 -2.42
CA LEU A 1127 -10.48 -28.13 -2.57
C LEU A 1127 -9.32 -27.35 -3.21
N ASP A 1128 -8.15 -27.27 -2.57
CA ASP A 1128 -6.97 -26.52 -3.06
C ASP A 1128 -5.80 -27.46 -3.40
N GLU A 1129 -5.58 -27.66 -4.71
CA GLU A 1129 -4.52 -28.50 -5.30
C GLU A 1129 -4.42 -29.94 -4.73
N VAL A 1130 -5.56 -30.51 -4.32
CA VAL A 1130 -5.68 -31.86 -3.73
C VAL A 1130 -5.17 -32.98 -4.65
N GLU A 1131 -5.14 -32.72 -5.95
CA GLU A 1131 -4.72 -33.64 -7.01
C GLU A 1131 -3.23 -33.55 -7.37
N ALA A 1132 -2.48 -32.57 -6.86
CA ALA A 1132 -1.11 -32.25 -7.30
C ALA A 1132 -0.06 -33.35 -7.01
N ALA A 1133 -0.43 -34.41 -6.29
CA ALA A 1133 0.41 -35.58 -6.00
C ALA A 1133 -0.06 -36.88 -6.70
N LEU A 1134 -0.99 -36.77 -7.66
CA LEU A 1134 -1.58 -37.90 -8.40
C LEU A 1134 -1.08 -37.96 -9.84
N ASP A 1135 -1.01 -39.17 -10.39
CA ASP A 1135 -0.78 -39.44 -11.82
C ASP A 1135 -2.11 -39.39 -12.62
N ASP A 1136 -2.02 -39.14 -13.93
CA ASP A 1136 -3.14 -39.05 -14.87
C ASP A 1136 -4.20 -40.16 -14.74
N THR A 1137 -3.80 -41.37 -14.38
CA THR A 1137 -4.73 -42.51 -14.27
C THR A 1137 -5.56 -42.41 -12.99
N ASN A 1138 -4.95 -42.04 -11.87
CA ASN A 1138 -5.66 -41.84 -10.61
C ASN A 1138 -6.38 -40.48 -10.55
N LEU A 1139 -5.85 -39.45 -11.20
CA LEU A 1139 -6.50 -38.17 -11.44
C LEU A 1139 -7.87 -38.35 -12.12
N ARG A 1140 -7.93 -39.12 -13.23
CA ARG A 1140 -9.20 -39.42 -13.92
C ARG A 1140 -10.20 -40.17 -13.04
N ARG A 1141 -9.75 -41.06 -12.14
CA ARG A 1141 -10.62 -41.77 -11.19
C ARG A 1141 -11.19 -40.85 -10.11
N LEU A 1142 -10.38 -39.90 -9.61
CA LEU A 1142 -10.85 -38.86 -8.69
C LEU A 1142 -11.88 -37.95 -9.37
N ILE A 1143 -11.61 -37.53 -10.60
CA ILE A 1143 -12.52 -36.73 -11.43
C ILE A 1143 -13.90 -37.40 -11.59
N SER A 1144 -13.96 -38.71 -11.85
CA SER A 1144 -15.23 -39.43 -11.92
C SER A 1144 -16.02 -39.40 -10.59
N LEU A 1145 -15.33 -39.44 -9.45
CA LEU A 1145 -15.98 -39.36 -8.13
C LEU A 1145 -16.44 -37.94 -7.78
N LEU A 1146 -15.77 -36.91 -8.31
CA LEU A 1146 -16.16 -35.51 -8.16
C LEU A 1146 -17.38 -35.16 -9.03
N ASP A 1147 -17.46 -35.68 -10.26
CA ASP A 1147 -18.63 -35.52 -11.13
C ASP A 1147 -19.86 -36.31 -10.62
N GLU A 1148 -19.68 -37.41 -9.87
CA GLU A 1148 -20.78 -38.02 -9.08
C GLU A 1148 -21.27 -37.07 -7.96
N LEU A 1149 -20.36 -36.44 -7.20
CA LEU A 1149 -20.68 -35.54 -6.08
C LEU A 1149 -21.33 -34.19 -6.51
N ARG A 1150 -21.04 -33.73 -7.73
CA ARG A 1150 -21.66 -32.55 -8.38
C ARG A 1150 -23.19 -32.57 -8.36
N SER A 1151 -23.80 -33.75 -8.32
CA SER A 1151 -25.26 -33.94 -8.28
C SER A 1151 -25.91 -33.61 -6.93
N THR A 1152 -25.12 -33.51 -5.84
CA THR A 1152 -25.62 -33.27 -4.48
C THR A 1152 -24.96 -32.09 -3.75
N SER A 1153 -23.76 -31.67 -4.19
CA SER A 1153 -22.92 -30.71 -3.47
C SER A 1153 -22.27 -29.71 -4.44
N GLN A 1154 -22.22 -28.42 -4.09
CA GLN A 1154 -21.44 -27.44 -4.85
C GLN A 1154 -19.93 -27.66 -4.64
N LEU A 1155 -19.14 -27.66 -5.69
CA LEU A 1155 -17.70 -27.99 -5.64
C LEU A 1155 -16.87 -26.81 -6.15
N LEU A 1156 -16.08 -26.18 -5.28
CA LEU A 1156 -15.15 -25.11 -5.64
C LEU A 1156 -13.71 -25.65 -5.63
N ILE A 1157 -13.14 -25.90 -6.81
CA ILE A 1157 -11.86 -26.61 -6.96
C ILE A 1157 -10.79 -25.64 -7.49
N ILE A 1158 -9.74 -25.40 -6.72
CA ILE A 1158 -8.57 -24.65 -7.15
C ILE A 1158 -7.57 -25.62 -7.76
N THR A 1159 -7.35 -25.53 -9.07
CA THR A 1159 -6.60 -26.53 -9.84
C THR A 1159 -5.72 -25.92 -10.94
N HIS A 1160 -4.64 -26.62 -11.26
CA HIS A 1160 -3.82 -26.38 -12.47
C HIS A 1160 -3.86 -27.57 -13.46
N GLN A 1161 -4.63 -28.63 -13.17
CA GLN A 1161 -4.69 -29.85 -13.97
C GLN A 1161 -5.82 -29.82 -15.00
N LYS A 1162 -5.47 -29.92 -16.29
CA LYS A 1162 -6.44 -29.83 -17.40
C LYS A 1162 -7.62 -30.81 -17.29
N PRO A 1163 -7.43 -32.10 -16.92
CA PRO A 1163 -8.57 -33.02 -16.79
C PRO A 1163 -9.61 -32.58 -15.75
N THR A 1164 -9.20 -31.85 -14.70
CA THR A 1164 -10.10 -31.30 -13.68
C THR A 1164 -10.86 -30.06 -14.18
N MET A 1165 -10.32 -29.37 -15.19
CA MET A 1165 -10.99 -28.23 -15.84
C MET A 1165 -12.04 -28.69 -16.85
N GLU A 1166 -11.86 -29.86 -17.47
CA GLU A 1166 -12.77 -30.46 -18.47
C GLU A 1166 -14.16 -30.81 -17.91
N ILE A 1167 -14.30 -30.97 -16.58
CA ILE A 1167 -15.57 -31.28 -15.89
C ILE A 1167 -16.23 -30.07 -15.21
N ALA A 1168 -15.68 -28.86 -15.36
CA ALA A 1168 -16.23 -27.68 -14.70
C ALA A 1168 -17.49 -27.14 -15.40
N ASP A 1169 -18.49 -26.69 -14.62
CA ASP A 1169 -19.61 -25.89 -15.11
C ASP A 1169 -19.19 -24.43 -15.35
N ALA A 1170 -18.38 -23.90 -14.44
CA ALA A 1170 -17.80 -22.55 -14.51
C ALA A 1170 -16.28 -22.57 -14.25
N LEU A 1171 -15.53 -21.88 -15.11
CA LEU A 1171 -14.12 -21.59 -14.93
C LEU A 1171 -13.90 -20.14 -14.49
N TYR A 1172 -13.11 -19.97 -13.44
CA TYR A 1172 -12.59 -18.68 -12.99
C TYR A 1172 -11.10 -18.60 -13.29
N GLY A 1173 -10.76 -17.92 -14.38
CA GLY A 1173 -9.39 -17.60 -14.76
C GLY A 1173 -8.82 -16.49 -13.89
N VAL A 1174 -7.90 -16.84 -13.00
CA VAL A 1174 -7.16 -15.94 -12.13
C VAL A 1174 -5.81 -15.63 -12.79
N SER A 1175 -5.62 -14.38 -13.18
CA SER A 1175 -4.37 -13.90 -13.78
C SER A 1175 -3.78 -12.78 -12.93
N MET A 1176 -2.45 -12.71 -12.86
CA MET A 1176 -1.75 -11.56 -12.31
C MET A 1176 -1.10 -10.83 -13.48
N GLN A 1177 -1.32 -9.52 -13.58
CA GLN A 1177 -0.70 -8.70 -14.63
C GLN A 1177 0.70 -8.26 -14.19
N GLY A 1178 1.45 -7.60 -15.07
CA GLY A 1178 2.84 -7.19 -14.81
C GLY A 1178 3.01 -6.17 -13.67
N ASP A 1179 1.91 -5.66 -13.14
CA ASP A 1179 1.80 -4.75 -11.99
C ASP A 1179 1.69 -5.49 -10.63
N GLY A 1180 1.63 -6.82 -10.62
CA GLY A 1180 1.47 -7.63 -9.41
C GLY A 1180 0.05 -7.69 -8.85
N ILE A 1181 -0.97 -7.21 -9.58
CA ILE A 1181 -2.37 -7.22 -9.15
C ILE A 1181 -3.08 -8.44 -9.73
N THR A 1182 -3.86 -9.14 -8.90
CA THR A 1182 -4.70 -10.26 -9.35
C THR A 1182 -6.00 -9.74 -9.97
N THR A 1183 -6.25 -10.12 -11.22
CA THR A 1183 -7.51 -9.95 -11.94
C THR A 1183 -8.21 -11.30 -12.15
N VAL A 1184 -9.55 -11.29 -12.26
CA VAL A 1184 -10.37 -12.50 -12.39
C VAL A 1184 -11.28 -12.39 -13.60
N ILE A 1185 -11.32 -13.44 -14.41
CA ILE A 1185 -12.16 -13.60 -15.60
C ILE A 1185 -13.04 -14.83 -15.41
N SER A 1186 -14.33 -14.74 -15.76
CA SER A 1186 -15.28 -15.86 -15.64
C SER A 1186 -15.69 -16.39 -17.02
N GLN A 1187 -15.78 -17.71 -17.15
CA GLN A 1187 -16.29 -18.39 -18.35
C GLN A 1187 -17.17 -19.58 -17.93
N ARG A 1188 -18.41 -19.64 -18.41
CA ARG A 1188 -19.27 -20.82 -18.26
C ARG A 1188 -18.98 -21.81 -19.39
N LEU A 1189 -19.03 -23.11 -19.10
CA LEU A 1189 -18.77 -24.18 -20.05
C LEU A 1189 -20.03 -24.98 -20.44
N SER A 1190 -21.02 -25.06 -19.55
CA SER A 1190 -22.27 -25.79 -19.81
C SER A 1190 -23.34 -24.91 -20.46
N GLY A 1191 -24.06 -25.48 -21.43
CA GLY A 1191 -25.22 -24.89 -22.09
C GLY A 1191 -26.24 -25.97 -22.42
N ALA A 1192 -27.53 -25.69 -22.18
CA ALA A 1192 -28.63 -26.62 -22.43
C ALA A 1192 -29.88 -25.83 -22.88
N ASP A 1193 -30.53 -26.28 -23.95
CA ASP A 1193 -31.75 -25.68 -24.48
C ASP A 1193 -32.98 -25.93 -23.59
N GLY A 1194 -33.77 -24.89 -23.34
CA GLY A 1194 -34.97 -24.99 -22.50
C GLY A 1194 -35.74 -23.67 -22.31
N GLY A 1195 -36.27 -23.10 -23.39
CA GLY A 1195 -37.07 -21.86 -23.33
C GLY A 1195 -38.44 -22.00 -22.64
N PRO A 1196 -39.18 -20.88 -22.48
CA PRO A 1196 -40.03 -20.51 -23.62
C PRO A 1196 -40.06 -19.01 -24.00
N LYS A 1197 -39.97 -18.80 -25.33
CA LYS A 1197 -40.57 -17.72 -26.15
C LYS A 1197 -40.22 -16.23 -25.90
N GLN A 1198 -39.54 -15.68 -26.91
CA GLN A 1198 -39.57 -14.30 -27.41
C GLN A 1198 -40.99 -13.69 -27.51
N PRO A 1199 -41.08 -12.35 -27.49
CA PRO A 1199 -41.39 -11.60 -28.74
C PRO A 1199 -40.16 -11.01 -29.47
N ALA A 1200 -40.39 -10.56 -30.71
CA ALA A 1200 -39.36 -10.17 -31.69
C ALA A 1200 -39.18 -8.63 -31.82
N PRO A 1201 -38.09 -8.13 -32.46
CA PRO A 1201 -37.67 -6.72 -32.38
C PRO A 1201 -38.11 -5.84 -33.57
N ILE A 1202 -37.93 -4.51 -33.45
CA ILE A 1202 -37.61 -3.53 -34.53
C ILE A 1202 -37.41 -2.12 -33.92
N GLY A 1203 -36.52 -1.30 -34.50
CA GLY A 1203 -36.67 0.18 -34.53
C GLY A 1203 -35.71 1.02 -33.65
N PRO A 1204 -35.18 2.16 -34.16
CA PRO A 1204 -34.29 3.07 -33.42
C PRO A 1204 -34.88 4.48 -33.16
N ASP A 1205 -34.04 5.32 -32.53
CA ASP A 1205 -34.04 6.80 -32.43
C ASP A 1205 -35.11 7.53 -31.56
N GLU A 1206 -34.58 8.32 -30.60
CA GLU A 1206 -34.88 9.73 -30.19
C GLU A 1206 -36.28 10.39 -30.34
N PRO A 1207 -36.58 11.49 -29.58
CA PRO A 1207 -36.26 11.77 -28.16
C PRO A 1207 -37.37 12.59 -27.41
N LEU A 1208 -37.07 13.01 -26.17
CA LEU A 1208 -37.56 14.22 -25.45
C LEU A 1208 -39.04 14.39 -24.98
N ALA A 1209 -39.12 15.01 -23.78
CA ALA A 1209 -40.19 15.86 -23.22
C ALA A 1209 -41.58 15.26 -22.87
N GLY A 1210 -42.16 15.71 -21.74
CA GLY A 1210 -43.49 15.26 -21.26
C GLY A 1210 -43.77 15.57 -19.78
N GLU A 1211 -43.84 16.86 -19.43
CA GLU A 1211 -44.18 17.40 -18.10
C GLU A 1211 -45.68 17.19 -17.73
N VAL A 1212 -46.06 17.55 -16.48
CA VAL A 1212 -47.43 17.97 -16.00
C VAL A 1212 -48.20 17.07 -15.00
N VAL A 1213 -48.11 17.45 -13.71
CA VAL A 1213 -49.19 17.70 -12.70
C VAL A 1213 -50.24 16.62 -12.33
N ALA A 1214 -50.03 16.02 -11.13
CA ALA A 1214 -50.87 16.00 -9.90
C ALA A 1214 -52.37 15.60 -9.86
N SER A 1215 -52.86 15.45 -8.61
CA SER A 1215 -54.20 15.03 -8.13
C SER A 1215 -54.56 13.55 -8.38
N GLY A 1216 -55.37 12.89 -7.54
CA GLY A 1216 -56.03 13.34 -6.29
C GLY A 1216 -56.73 12.17 -5.57
N ASP A 1217 -57.47 12.46 -4.50
CA ASP A 1217 -58.21 11.50 -3.65
C ASP A 1217 -59.09 10.50 -4.42
N GLU A 1218 -59.23 9.27 -3.89
CA GLU A 1218 -60.48 8.84 -3.23
C GLU A 1218 -60.36 7.47 -2.53
N ALA A 1219 -60.72 7.44 -1.25
CA ALA A 1219 -61.29 6.26 -0.56
C ALA A 1219 -62.84 6.32 -0.75
N PRO A 1220 -63.70 5.33 -0.37
CA PRO A 1220 -63.71 4.67 0.95
C PRO A 1220 -64.31 3.24 0.95
N GLU A 1221 -65.01 2.90 2.05
CA GLU A 1221 -65.86 1.71 2.35
C GLU A 1221 -65.10 0.42 2.71
N VAL A 1222 -65.08 -0.11 3.95
CA VAL A 1222 -65.98 -0.15 5.15
C VAL A 1222 -66.95 -1.34 5.18
N GLU A 1223 -66.59 -2.33 6.01
CA GLU A 1223 -67.44 -3.03 7.00
C GLU A 1223 -66.45 -3.63 8.04
N GLY A 1224 -66.61 -3.55 9.37
CA GLY A 1224 -67.76 -3.15 10.18
C GLY A 1224 -68.50 -4.39 10.71
N GLY A 1225 -68.49 -4.74 12.00
CA GLY A 1225 -67.83 -4.17 13.19
C GLY A 1225 -67.85 -5.24 14.30
N SER A 1226 -67.90 -4.99 15.61
CA SER A 1226 -67.74 -3.79 16.47
C SER A 1226 -68.13 -4.20 17.91
N ALA A 1227 -67.77 -3.39 18.90
CA ALA A 1227 -68.21 -3.45 20.32
C ALA A 1227 -67.68 -4.63 21.17
N GLY A 1228 -67.16 -4.38 22.37
CA GLY A 1228 -66.91 -3.08 22.99
C GLY A 1228 -66.42 -3.19 24.44
N GLY A 1229 -65.83 -2.12 24.99
CA GLY A 1229 -65.29 -2.13 26.36
C GLY A 1229 -64.36 -0.96 26.73
N GLU A 1230 -64.65 0.26 26.28
CA GLU A 1230 -64.22 1.48 26.98
C GLU A 1230 -64.98 1.61 28.33
N PRO A 1231 -64.56 2.46 29.31
CA PRO A 1231 -63.75 3.69 29.14
C PRO A 1231 -62.64 3.90 30.19
N ASP A 1232 -62.11 5.14 30.21
CA ASP A 1232 -61.32 5.81 31.27
C ASP A 1232 -59.96 5.19 31.68
N GLY A 1233 -58.87 5.95 31.81
CA GLY A 1233 -58.65 7.38 31.55
C GLY A 1233 -57.37 7.88 32.25
N ASP A 1234 -56.60 8.75 31.59
CA ASP A 1234 -55.55 9.54 32.25
C ASP A 1234 -56.23 10.49 33.26
N PRO A 1235 -55.67 10.64 34.48
CA PRO A 1235 -54.60 11.60 34.68
C PRO A 1235 -53.34 10.92 35.26
N ALA A 1236 -52.11 11.35 34.94
CA ALA A 1236 -51.56 12.70 35.05
C ALA A 1236 -51.53 13.26 36.49
N SER A 1237 -50.61 14.21 36.74
CA SER A 1237 -50.81 15.41 37.57
C SER A 1237 -49.93 15.63 38.82
N GLU A 1238 -48.62 15.80 38.57
CA GLU A 1238 -47.84 16.99 39.00
C GLU A 1238 -47.05 17.03 40.35
N GLN A 1239 -45.72 17.12 40.18
CA GLN A 1239 -44.73 18.01 40.83
C GLN A 1239 -44.53 18.13 42.35
N GLY A 1240 -43.24 18.02 42.68
CA GLY A 1240 -42.52 18.80 43.70
C GLY A 1240 -41.02 18.54 43.60
N VAL A 1241 -40.28 18.94 42.55
CA VAL A 1241 -39.88 20.31 42.12
C VAL A 1241 -39.02 21.06 43.17
N VAL A 1242 -37.76 21.36 42.81
CA VAL A 1242 -37.00 22.48 43.40
C VAL A 1242 -35.50 22.27 43.68
N SER A 1243 -34.67 21.94 42.67
CA SER A 1243 -33.31 22.47 42.34
C SER A 1243 -32.49 21.38 41.62
N GLY A 1244 -31.73 21.59 40.54
CA GLY A 1244 -31.15 22.82 39.97
C GLY A 1244 -29.74 23.07 40.53
N GLU A 1245 -28.65 23.17 39.78
CA GLU A 1245 -28.37 23.06 38.32
C GLU A 1245 -26.98 22.36 38.16
N SER A 1246 -26.20 22.36 37.05
CA SER A 1246 -26.26 22.89 35.66
C SER A 1246 -25.23 22.11 34.80
N GLY A 1247 -25.36 22.12 33.46
CA GLY A 1247 -24.25 21.78 32.54
C GLY A 1247 -24.60 20.83 31.39
N THR A 1248 -24.69 21.40 30.18
CA THR A 1248 -24.64 20.76 28.84
C THR A 1248 -23.82 19.45 28.81
N SER A 1249 -24.28 18.34 28.23
CA SER A 1249 -24.80 18.22 26.87
C SER A 1249 -25.80 17.06 26.70
#